data_AF-A0A2N2F3L8-F1
#
_entry.id   AF-A0A2N2F3L8-F1
#
_cell.length_a   1.000
_cell.length_b   1.000
_cell.length_c   1.000
_cell.angle_alpha   90.00
_cell.angle_beta   90.00
_cell.angle_gamma   90.00
#
_symmetry.space_group_name_H-M   'P 1'
#
loop_
_entity.id
_entity.type
_entity.pdbx_description
1 polymer ?
#
loop_
_entity_poly.entity_id
_entity_poly.type
_entity_poly.pdbx_seq_one_letter_code
_entity_poly.pdbx_strand_id
1 'polypeptide(L)'
;MDNSIIAKYRVKKYLKIFSIILFLSFISLIIYSFIRSEPKEIIFSNVSSSSITVSWSSKSATPGLAYVIEKDGLIPFSILTLGKDLYYDTRDIREKELQDTQKTMENTFSNNSAPIFFDNFVSSIGIIKQGKYYTHHVEIKNLKPESEYEIMIGDGIIFRKAISLNDNSLVTTTKVPEQIFTPVPRYGAIKDAEGMNTPVDELISLSDGVVYLNYFDEATKERSNIFSSPLNSEGNWYIDSSSAVDKEGDSFINKYIDSLPTNILVELRIDAGPKGIWEKTIPVEVTTPADTIVINDPELVKEDGLNILQKVEANNFINENLVKGVNANSCVFVGFCACGENVGGTWKDCSTCDQATWNARKCDKNQQSLSSAIQEIAKDPQNRNCGGGGVPNSTALISGVCKRCTDGRWQNTDASGCSNISQNGAIDQSGGVTVTDDDDDGQPPLEAQKRVIVVIAGQNENLACNQPLDEVARGCQCFYPVRVGMGRRENINYGQSCTAVSLPAVINEEVTNEVVQQCHESTAANATITLPGSNTIAICVNGRIVETVANAVDTTWSGAVNFSNTVLSVAQAGPIGILNDITTKALETQERVQDVVLSVLAQGIEYRASCSRLICRCPDGSVINWAGVCREVSSCSNTDTDGKVCDYAGHTCQADRCNGPKVKSELQNSPNFVSKAYAVETPNYTEFVLDSQTGILTGIEAGVYSFEHEGERYYFQVTDELLERNNGKVFLFVDLNGNDKFDKDDKPLSEYGSVVKISTAKQKYNYSLKTGFNFVSFPFLITNEEARMASGLIETLNNTYQDAVFSISKYDGTWKIFGVNGQSYSGTDFQIIPGQGYILKAMRNVDISLVGQPVVFEKQGDNAPITLYPGWNLIGTYGTNVKKYTAKSLIQGINSYEPIDFTADNVSRWESDVQRYDGLQITNENGIDIEYGFDFPINSLQSYFVRILQGKGNWQPELK
;
A
#
# COMPACT_ATOMS: atom_id res chain seq x y z
N MET A 1 38.40 -13.83 -63.87
CA MET A 1 37.73 -12.82 -63.01
C MET A 1 38.34 -12.90 -61.62
N ASP A 2 38.50 -11.77 -60.94
CA ASP A 2 39.00 -11.74 -59.56
C ASP A 2 37.93 -12.23 -58.57
N ASN A 3 38.33 -13.11 -57.64
CA ASN A 3 37.49 -13.64 -56.58
C ASN A 3 36.95 -12.53 -55.66
N SER A 4 37.67 -11.40 -55.49
CA SER A 4 37.20 -10.28 -54.66
C SER A 4 35.90 -9.66 -55.22
N ILE A 5 35.73 -9.66 -56.54
CA ILE A 5 34.53 -9.13 -57.23
C ILE A 5 33.33 -10.06 -56.98
N ILE A 6 33.54 -11.38 -57.09
CA ILE A 6 32.50 -12.38 -56.84
C ILE A 6 32.05 -12.35 -55.37
N ALA A 7 32.99 -12.22 -54.43
CA ALA A 7 32.70 -12.06 -53.01
C ALA A 7 31.87 -10.80 -52.73
N LYS A 8 32.30 -9.62 -53.23
CA LYS A 8 31.58 -8.34 -53.08
C LYS A 8 30.16 -8.40 -53.65
N TYR A 9 29.94 -9.10 -54.78
CA TYR A 9 28.60 -9.27 -55.35
C TYR A 9 27.71 -10.17 -54.48
N ARG A 10 28.24 -11.29 -53.96
CA ARG A 10 27.51 -12.17 -53.03
C ARG A 10 27.11 -11.44 -51.74
N VAL A 11 28.04 -10.69 -51.12
CA VAL A 11 27.75 -9.90 -49.91
C VAL A 11 26.66 -8.87 -50.18
N LYS A 12 26.72 -8.10 -51.27
CA LYS A 12 25.65 -7.14 -51.63
C LYS A 12 24.29 -7.81 -51.89
N LYS A 13 24.27 -9.03 -52.46
CA LYS A 13 23.02 -9.81 -52.62
C LYS A 13 22.44 -10.24 -51.27
N TYR A 14 23.26 -10.81 -50.39
CA TYR A 14 22.80 -11.25 -49.07
C TYR A 14 22.36 -10.08 -48.18
N LEU A 15 23.08 -8.95 -48.20
CA LEU A 15 22.69 -7.75 -47.45
C LEU A 15 21.31 -7.21 -47.88
N LYS A 16 21.00 -7.22 -49.18
CA LYS A 16 19.66 -6.85 -49.68
C LYS A 16 18.59 -7.83 -49.23
N ILE A 17 18.84 -9.14 -49.30
CA ILE A 17 17.89 -10.17 -48.86
C ILE A 17 17.64 -10.05 -47.34
N PHE A 18 18.70 -9.89 -46.55
CA PHE A 18 18.60 -9.68 -45.10
C PHE A 18 17.83 -8.40 -44.75
N SER A 19 18.09 -7.29 -45.45
CA SER A 19 17.35 -6.04 -45.27
C SER A 19 15.86 -6.17 -45.60
N ILE A 20 15.51 -6.92 -46.65
CA ILE A 20 14.10 -7.21 -46.99
C ILE A 20 13.44 -8.11 -45.93
N ILE A 21 14.13 -9.14 -45.44
CA ILE A 21 13.63 -10.01 -44.37
C ILE A 21 13.43 -9.22 -43.07
N LEU A 22 14.39 -8.36 -42.71
CA LEU A 22 14.29 -7.48 -41.54
C LEU A 22 13.10 -6.51 -41.66
N PHE A 23 12.89 -5.93 -42.83
CA PHE A 23 11.77 -5.03 -43.11
C PHE A 23 10.41 -5.75 -43.06
N LEU A 24 10.32 -6.95 -43.64
CA LEU A 24 9.10 -7.78 -43.56
C LEU A 24 8.82 -8.27 -42.13
N SER A 25 9.86 -8.59 -41.36
CA SER A 25 9.74 -8.94 -39.94
C SER A 25 9.24 -7.73 -39.12
N PHE A 26 9.79 -6.54 -39.38
CA PHE A 26 9.36 -5.29 -38.74
C PHE A 26 7.91 -4.93 -39.09
N ILE A 27 7.49 -5.06 -40.35
CA ILE A 27 6.07 -4.92 -40.74
C ILE A 27 5.19 -5.96 -40.04
N SER A 28 5.62 -7.21 -39.96
CA SER A 28 4.86 -8.28 -39.29
C SER A 28 4.71 -8.01 -37.79
N LEU A 29 5.74 -7.44 -37.15
CA LEU A 29 5.71 -7.01 -35.76
C LEU A 29 4.76 -5.82 -35.56
N ILE A 30 4.79 -4.81 -36.44
CA ILE A 30 3.83 -3.69 -36.41
C ILE A 30 2.39 -4.20 -36.59
N ILE A 31 2.11 -5.10 -37.53
CA ILE A 31 0.78 -5.67 -37.73
C ILE A 31 0.34 -6.49 -36.52
N TYR A 32 1.24 -7.28 -35.93
CA TYR A 32 0.96 -8.04 -34.70
C TYR A 32 0.63 -7.11 -33.52
N SER A 33 1.45 -6.08 -33.27
CA SER A 33 1.15 -5.06 -32.26
C SER A 33 -0.17 -4.38 -32.56
N PHE A 34 -0.44 -3.96 -33.80
CA PHE A 34 -1.66 -3.25 -34.19
C PHE A 34 -2.93 -4.06 -33.88
N ILE A 35 -2.91 -5.37 -34.11
CA ILE A 35 -4.04 -6.28 -33.79
C ILE A 35 -4.13 -6.54 -32.28
N ARG A 36 -3.00 -6.50 -31.56
CA ARG A 36 -2.92 -6.75 -30.11
C ARG A 36 -3.36 -5.54 -29.27
N SER A 37 -2.88 -4.34 -29.59
CA SER A 37 -3.24 -3.06 -28.96
C SER A 37 -4.42 -2.39 -29.68
N GLU A 38 -5.46 -3.18 -29.92
CA GLU A 38 -6.79 -2.68 -30.28
C GLU A 38 -7.56 -2.35 -28.99
N PRO A 39 -7.83 -1.06 -28.69
CA PRO A 39 -8.58 -0.65 -27.52
C PRO A 39 -10.08 -0.91 -27.70
N LYS A 40 -10.75 -1.18 -26.59
CA LYS A 40 -12.20 -1.29 -26.43
C LYS A 40 -12.66 -0.38 -25.27
N GLU A 41 -13.97 -0.14 -25.16
CA GLU A 41 -14.57 0.55 -24.01
C GLU A 41 -13.87 1.86 -23.64
N ILE A 42 -13.59 2.68 -24.65
CA ILE A 42 -12.91 3.95 -24.47
C ILE A 42 -13.87 4.92 -23.77
N ILE A 43 -13.52 5.28 -22.53
CA ILE A 43 -14.29 6.17 -21.68
C ILE A 43 -13.41 7.37 -21.29
N PHE A 44 -14.01 8.56 -21.34
CA PHE A 44 -13.44 9.79 -20.83
C PHE A 44 -14.15 10.16 -19.53
N SER A 45 -13.38 10.51 -18.51
CA SER A 45 -13.82 10.66 -17.13
C SER A 45 -12.97 11.71 -16.40
N ASN A 46 -13.37 12.10 -15.18
CA ASN A 46 -12.63 13.03 -14.32
C ASN A 46 -12.26 14.36 -15.04
N VAL A 47 -13.11 14.80 -15.97
CA VAL A 47 -12.86 15.97 -16.82
C VAL A 47 -12.97 17.23 -15.96
N SER A 48 -11.92 18.04 -15.95
CA SER A 48 -11.80 19.29 -15.20
C SER A 48 -11.35 20.44 -16.12
N SER A 49 -10.99 21.58 -15.53
CA SER A 49 -10.43 22.71 -16.27
C SER A 49 -8.98 22.52 -16.71
N SER A 50 -8.26 21.53 -16.17
CA SER A 50 -6.86 21.28 -16.53
C SER A 50 -6.45 19.81 -16.56
N SER A 51 -7.42 18.88 -16.45
CA SER A 51 -7.22 17.43 -16.59
C SER A 51 -8.34 16.72 -17.34
N ILE A 52 -8.01 15.61 -17.98
CA ILE A 52 -8.92 14.60 -18.50
C ILE A 52 -8.36 13.21 -18.13
N THR A 53 -9.17 12.31 -17.59
CA THR A 53 -8.82 10.89 -17.56
C THR A 53 -9.33 10.20 -18.82
N VAL A 54 -8.50 9.33 -19.40
CA VAL A 54 -8.90 8.39 -20.44
C VAL A 54 -8.64 6.97 -19.96
N SER A 55 -9.60 6.09 -20.20
CA SER A 55 -9.52 4.68 -19.86
C SER A 55 -10.07 3.83 -20.99
N TRP A 56 -9.58 2.59 -21.08
CA TRP A 56 -9.95 1.62 -22.11
C TRP A 56 -9.55 0.21 -21.67
N SER A 57 -10.09 -0.82 -22.31
CA SER A 57 -9.61 -2.20 -22.15
C SER A 57 -8.93 -2.74 -23.43
N SER A 58 -8.07 -3.74 -23.28
CA SER A 58 -7.30 -4.36 -24.36
C SER A 58 -7.43 -5.88 -24.34
N LYS A 59 -7.27 -6.52 -25.52
CA LYS A 59 -7.37 -7.98 -25.69
C LYS A 59 -6.26 -8.77 -24.98
N SER A 60 -5.24 -8.11 -24.45
CA SER A 60 -4.08 -8.72 -23.79
C SER A 60 -3.34 -7.68 -22.97
N ALA A 61 -2.75 -8.08 -21.83
CA ALA A 61 -1.95 -7.19 -21.01
C ALA A 61 -0.85 -6.43 -21.82
N THR A 62 -0.90 -5.09 -21.79
CA THR A 62 0.02 -4.16 -22.46
C THR A 62 0.34 -2.97 -21.55
N PRO A 63 1.40 -2.19 -21.80
CA PRO A 63 1.52 -0.84 -21.22
C PRO A 63 0.32 0.02 -21.61
N GLY A 64 -0.05 0.97 -20.75
CA GLY A 64 -1.04 2.01 -21.04
C GLY A 64 -0.37 3.37 -21.15
N LEU A 65 -0.42 4.00 -22.33
CA LEU A 65 0.11 5.34 -22.57
C LEU A 65 -0.89 6.20 -23.32
N ALA A 66 -0.87 7.51 -23.08
CA ALA A 66 -1.61 8.49 -23.86
C ALA A 66 -0.77 9.75 -24.18
N TYR A 67 -1.19 10.51 -25.18
CA TYR A 67 -0.81 11.92 -25.37
C TYR A 67 -1.97 12.70 -25.98
N VAL A 68 -1.91 14.04 -25.91
CA VAL A 68 -2.92 14.94 -26.50
C VAL A 68 -2.46 15.60 -27.79
N ILE A 69 -3.43 16.02 -28.59
CA ILE A 69 -3.31 16.98 -29.68
C ILE A 69 -4.36 18.05 -29.44
N GLU A 70 -3.93 19.30 -29.26
CA GLU A 70 -4.84 20.46 -29.21
C GLU A 70 -5.39 20.71 -30.62
N LYS A 71 -6.71 20.91 -30.75
CA LYS A 71 -7.42 21.00 -32.04
C LYS A 71 -6.88 22.08 -32.98
N ASP A 72 -6.49 23.24 -32.44
CA ASP A 72 -5.92 24.36 -33.20
C ASP A 72 -4.39 24.24 -33.41
N GLY A 73 -3.81 23.09 -33.06
CA GLY A 73 -2.39 22.78 -33.26
C GLY A 73 -2.02 22.65 -34.75
N LEU A 74 -1.03 23.45 -35.18
CA LEU A 74 -0.59 23.61 -36.59
C LEU A 74 -0.09 22.34 -37.32
N ILE A 75 -0.04 21.15 -36.70
CA ILE A 75 0.49 19.92 -37.30
C ILE A 75 -0.44 18.72 -36.96
N PRO A 76 -1.41 18.38 -37.84
CA PRO A 76 -2.41 17.34 -37.57
C PRO A 76 -1.89 15.89 -37.64
N PHE A 77 -0.62 15.67 -38.00
CA PHE A 77 -0.03 14.32 -38.08
C PHE A 77 1.40 14.29 -37.53
N SER A 78 1.61 13.51 -36.46
CA SER A 78 2.94 12.99 -36.13
C SER A 78 2.85 11.50 -35.85
N ILE A 79 3.61 10.71 -36.63
CA ILE A 79 3.74 9.26 -36.49
C ILE A 79 4.76 8.91 -35.39
N LEU A 80 5.44 9.92 -34.84
CA LEU A 80 6.45 9.79 -33.79
C LEU A 80 6.06 10.62 -32.55
N THR A 81 6.34 10.10 -31.37
CA THR A 81 6.12 10.75 -30.06
C THR A 81 7.18 11.82 -29.72
N LEU A 82 8.11 12.10 -30.64
CA LEU A 82 9.18 13.09 -30.48
C LEU A 82 8.60 14.47 -30.17
N GLY A 83 8.95 15.02 -29.00
CA GLY A 83 8.52 16.35 -28.56
C GLY A 83 7.08 16.44 -28.07
N LYS A 84 6.43 15.31 -27.74
CA LYS A 84 5.11 15.29 -27.08
C LYS A 84 5.22 14.83 -25.64
N ASP A 85 4.46 15.47 -24.76
CA ASP A 85 4.25 15.00 -23.38
C ASP A 85 3.52 13.64 -23.43
N LEU A 86 4.18 12.61 -22.90
CA LEU A 86 3.63 11.27 -22.73
C LEU A 86 3.07 11.11 -21.31
N TYR A 87 1.84 10.64 -21.24
CA TYR A 87 1.13 10.29 -20.01
C TYR A 87 1.06 8.76 -19.93
N TYR A 88 1.10 8.23 -18.71
CA TYR A 88 1.25 6.80 -18.43
C TYR A 88 0.09 6.31 -17.55
N ASP A 89 -0.08 5.00 -17.45
CA ASP A 89 -1.06 4.42 -16.53
C ASP A 89 -0.81 4.90 -15.09
N THR A 90 -1.89 5.31 -14.42
CA THR A 90 -1.87 5.83 -13.05
C THR A 90 -1.30 4.84 -12.02
N ARG A 91 -1.33 3.53 -12.30
CA ARG A 91 -0.67 2.50 -11.48
C ARG A 91 0.86 2.53 -11.64
N ASP A 92 1.37 2.81 -12.84
CA ASP A 92 2.81 3.02 -13.08
C ASP A 92 3.31 4.32 -12.42
N ILE A 93 2.47 5.37 -12.41
CA ILE A 93 2.76 6.63 -11.69
C ILE A 93 2.85 6.38 -10.18
N ARG A 94 1.90 5.63 -9.59
CA ARG A 94 1.91 5.27 -8.16
C ARG A 94 3.16 4.47 -7.76
N GLU A 95 3.51 3.45 -8.55
CA GLU A 95 4.75 2.65 -8.36
C GLU A 95 6.00 3.54 -8.43
N LYS A 96 5.99 4.59 -9.26
CA LYS A 96 7.09 5.57 -9.34
C LYS A 96 7.13 6.53 -8.13
N GLU A 97 6.00 7.05 -7.66
CA GLU A 97 5.94 7.87 -6.41
C GLU A 97 6.48 7.08 -5.20
N LEU A 98 6.20 5.78 -5.10
CA LEU A 98 6.75 4.89 -4.07
C LEU A 98 8.28 4.72 -4.19
N GLN A 99 8.80 4.43 -5.39
CA GLN A 99 10.25 4.28 -5.63
C GLN A 99 11.04 5.58 -5.44
N ASP A 100 10.43 6.74 -5.69
CA ASP A 100 11.07 8.03 -5.48
C ASP A 100 11.05 8.46 -4.00
N THR A 101 10.04 8.04 -3.23
CA THR A 101 10.08 8.13 -1.77
C THR A 101 11.24 7.32 -1.21
N GLN A 102 11.43 6.09 -1.68
CA GLN A 102 12.58 5.24 -1.28
C GLN A 102 13.93 5.93 -1.55
N LYS A 103 14.14 6.50 -2.75
CA LYS A 103 15.36 7.28 -3.05
C LYS A 103 15.48 8.54 -2.20
N THR A 104 14.38 9.21 -1.89
CA THR A 104 14.37 10.36 -0.97
C THR A 104 14.80 9.94 0.44
N MET A 105 14.46 8.72 0.88
CA MET A 105 15.01 8.14 2.12
C MET A 105 16.52 7.85 2.00
N GLU A 106 16.98 7.20 0.93
CA GLU A 106 18.42 6.95 0.69
C GLU A 106 19.27 8.26 0.67
N ASN A 107 18.77 9.29 -0.01
CA ASN A 107 19.37 10.63 -0.12
C ASN A 107 19.45 11.42 1.20
N THR A 108 18.72 11.00 2.24
CA THR A 108 18.59 11.73 3.51
C THR A 108 19.11 10.93 4.69
N PHE A 109 18.92 9.60 4.71
CA PHE A 109 19.46 8.70 5.74
C PHE A 109 21.00 8.69 5.78
N SER A 110 21.63 8.76 4.60
CA SER A 110 23.08 8.95 4.44
C SER A 110 23.62 10.21 5.11
N ASN A 111 22.74 11.18 5.39
CA ASN A 111 23.04 12.54 5.84
C ASN A 111 22.21 12.93 7.09
N ASN A 112 22.02 11.99 8.03
CA ASN A 112 21.29 12.16 9.31
C ASN A 112 21.66 13.40 10.17
N SER A 113 22.74 14.10 9.82
CA SER A 113 23.33 15.25 10.53
C SER A 113 23.69 16.44 9.63
N ALA A 114 23.19 16.47 8.39
CA ALA A 114 23.41 17.55 7.44
C ALA A 114 22.12 18.38 7.23
N PRO A 115 22.23 19.65 6.77
CA PRO A 115 21.06 20.39 6.28
C PRO A 115 20.36 19.65 5.13
N ILE A 116 19.03 19.63 5.15
CA ILE A 116 18.20 19.05 4.08
C ILE A 116 17.80 20.15 3.10
N PHE A 117 18.18 20.01 1.84
CA PHE A 117 17.76 20.90 0.74
C PHE A 117 16.66 20.23 -0.10
N PHE A 118 15.98 20.99 -0.97
CA PHE A 118 15.00 20.37 -1.88
C PHE A 118 15.63 19.34 -2.82
N ASP A 119 16.89 19.52 -3.22
CA ASP A 119 17.61 18.62 -4.13
C ASP A 119 17.81 17.19 -3.55
N ASN A 120 17.59 16.99 -2.24
CA ASN A 120 17.52 15.65 -1.64
C ASN A 120 16.23 14.89 -2.01
N PHE A 121 15.15 15.58 -2.39
CA PHE A 121 13.85 15.01 -2.73
C PHE A 121 13.77 14.62 -4.21
N VAL A 122 13.45 13.35 -4.48
CA VAL A 122 13.26 12.89 -5.88
C VAL A 122 11.81 13.13 -6.29
N SER A 123 11.58 14.03 -7.24
CA SER A 123 10.24 14.47 -7.67
C SER A 123 10.00 14.35 -9.19
N SER A 124 10.80 13.54 -9.90
CA SER A 124 10.85 13.53 -11.38
C SER A 124 10.10 12.37 -12.04
N ILE A 125 9.18 12.68 -12.95
CA ILE A 125 8.21 11.76 -13.61
C ILE A 125 8.84 10.88 -14.72
N GLY A 126 10.11 10.48 -14.56
CA GLY A 126 10.79 9.58 -15.49
C GLY A 126 10.42 8.11 -15.29
N ILE A 127 9.31 7.65 -15.87
CA ILE A 127 8.87 6.25 -15.74
C ILE A 127 9.76 5.31 -16.57
N ILE A 128 10.69 4.64 -15.87
CA ILE A 128 11.68 3.71 -16.45
C ILE A 128 11.09 2.31 -16.70
N LYS A 129 10.08 1.92 -15.91
CA LYS A 129 9.44 0.59 -15.93
C LYS A 129 7.93 0.78 -16.03
N GLN A 130 7.35 0.20 -17.07
CA GLN A 130 5.90 0.20 -17.30
C GLN A 130 5.32 -1.17 -16.96
N GLY A 131 4.15 -1.17 -16.34
CA GLY A 131 3.33 -2.34 -16.07
C GLY A 131 2.71 -2.90 -17.34
N LYS A 132 1.93 -3.97 -17.17
CA LYS A 132 1.13 -4.55 -18.26
C LYS A 132 -0.23 -4.95 -17.73
N TYR A 133 -1.25 -4.28 -18.23
CA TYR A 133 -2.61 -4.32 -17.74
C TYR A 133 -3.58 -4.60 -18.90
N TYR A 134 -4.72 -5.21 -18.61
CA TYR A 134 -5.82 -5.40 -19.55
C TYR A 134 -6.76 -4.20 -19.55
N THR A 135 -7.03 -3.60 -18.39
CA THR A 135 -7.64 -2.27 -18.33
C THR A 135 -6.54 -1.21 -18.25
N HIS A 136 -6.81 0.01 -18.69
CA HIS A 136 -5.85 1.11 -18.71
C HIS A 136 -6.52 2.36 -18.14
N HIS A 137 -5.81 3.13 -17.33
CA HIS A 137 -6.32 4.34 -16.69
C HIS A 137 -5.24 5.42 -16.69
N VAL A 138 -5.29 6.32 -17.66
CA VAL A 138 -4.28 7.37 -17.88
C VAL A 138 -4.87 8.73 -17.53
N GLU A 139 -4.25 9.41 -16.57
CA GLU A 139 -4.61 10.78 -16.18
C GLU A 139 -3.76 11.79 -16.97
N ILE A 140 -4.42 12.59 -17.80
CA ILE A 140 -3.80 13.64 -18.61
C ILE A 140 -3.99 14.97 -17.89
N LYS A 141 -2.89 15.57 -17.43
CA LYS A 141 -2.88 16.87 -16.72
C LYS A 141 -2.29 17.99 -17.57
N ASN A 142 -2.34 19.22 -17.05
CA ASN A 142 -1.76 20.42 -17.65
C ASN A 142 -2.47 20.92 -18.91
N LEU A 143 -3.75 20.61 -19.05
CA LEU A 143 -4.58 21.08 -20.14
C LEU A 143 -5.00 22.54 -19.89
N LYS A 144 -5.33 23.27 -20.96
CA LYS A 144 -5.95 24.59 -20.87
C LYS A 144 -7.44 24.41 -20.50
N PRO A 145 -8.06 25.35 -19.77
CA PRO A 145 -9.52 25.42 -19.61
C PRO A 145 -10.24 25.62 -20.95
N GLU A 146 -11.51 25.20 -21.01
CA GLU A 146 -12.45 25.48 -22.11
C GLU A 146 -11.89 25.16 -23.51
N SER A 147 -11.06 24.13 -23.62
CA SER A 147 -10.26 23.81 -24.80
C SER A 147 -10.51 22.39 -25.31
N GLU A 148 -10.57 22.21 -26.63
CA GLU A 148 -10.83 20.93 -27.29
C GLU A 148 -9.54 20.14 -27.60
N TYR A 149 -9.51 18.87 -27.17
CA TYR A 149 -8.39 17.96 -27.34
C TYR A 149 -8.79 16.67 -28.06
N GLU A 150 -7.95 16.25 -29.02
CA GLU A 150 -7.93 14.87 -29.49
C GLU A 150 -6.95 14.06 -28.63
N ILE A 151 -7.41 12.95 -28.06
CA ILE A 151 -6.60 12.07 -27.22
C ILE A 151 -6.11 10.88 -28.05
N MET A 152 -4.84 10.53 -27.91
CA MET A 152 -4.18 9.42 -28.61
C MET A 152 -3.70 8.40 -27.59
N ILE A 153 -4.29 7.20 -27.57
CA ILE A 153 -4.01 6.10 -26.62
C ILE A 153 -3.21 4.98 -27.28
N GLY A 154 -2.38 4.26 -26.52
CA GLY A 154 -1.48 3.26 -27.11
C GLY A 154 -0.65 2.44 -26.13
N ASP A 155 0.19 1.56 -26.70
CA ASP A 155 1.12 0.66 -25.99
C ASP A 155 2.58 1.17 -25.97
N GLY A 156 2.79 2.43 -26.38
CA GLY A 156 4.10 3.06 -26.54
C GLY A 156 4.77 2.81 -27.91
N ILE A 157 4.34 1.80 -28.66
CA ILE A 157 4.80 1.51 -30.03
C ILE A 157 3.77 2.01 -31.06
N ILE A 158 2.48 1.79 -30.78
CA ILE A 158 1.36 2.16 -31.64
C ILE A 158 0.38 3.00 -30.81
N PHE A 159 0.00 4.14 -31.36
CA PHE A 159 -1.03 5.02 -30.81
C PHE A 159 -2.20 5.14 -31.80
N ARG A 160 -3.41 5.21 -31.26
CA ARG A 160 -4.69 5.33 -31.97
C ARG A 160 -5.45 6.51 -31.42
N LYS A 161 -6.28 7.15 -32.24
CA LYS A 161 -7.23 8.15 -31.76
C LYS A 161 -8.21 7.49 -30.81
N ALA A 162 -8.39 8.07 -29.62
CA ALA A 162 -9.45 7.69 -28.71
C ALA A 162 -10.79 8.15 -29.29
N ILE A 163 -11.72 7.20 -29.46
CA ILE A 163 -13.08 7.43 -29.91
C ILE A 163 -13.97 6.80 -28.84
N SER A 164 -14.72 7.63 -28.12
CA SER A 164 -15.61 7.16 -27.05
C SER A 164 -16.78 6.32 -27.59
N LEU A 165 -17.48 5.61 -26.71
CA LEU A 165 -18.68 4.83 -27.03
C LEU A 165 -19.80 5.63 -27.73
N ASN A 166 -19.77 6.96 -27.65
CA ASN A 166 -20.72 7.87 -28.32
C ASN A 166 -20.17 8.43 -29.66
N ASP A 167 -19.19 7.77 -30.29
CA ASP A 167 -18.42 8.20 -31.48
C ASP A 167 -17.67 9.55 -31.35
N ASN A 168 -17.77 10.23 -30.20
CA ASN A 168 -17.04 11.47 -29.93
C ASN A 168 -15.54 11.18 -29.77
N SER A 169 -14.73 11.87 -30.58
CA SER A 169 -13.25 11.75 -30.61
C SER A 169 -12.52 13.05 -30.25
N LEU A 170 -13.28 14.01 -29.72
CA LEU A 170 -12.84 15.27 -29.12
C LEU A 170 -13.38 15.33 -27.69
N VAL A 171 -12.61 15.88 -26.77
CA VAL A 171 -13.01 16.12 -25.38
C VAL A 171 -12.67 17.57 -25.02
N THR A 172 -13.60 18.26 -24.37
CA THR A 172 -13.44 19.65 -23.96
C THR A 172 -13.20 19.72 -22.45
N THR A 173 -12.18 20.43 -22.02
CA THR A 173 -11.98 20.79 -20.59
C THR A 173 -13.04 21.78 -20.11
N THR A 174 -13.32 21.81 -18.81
CA THR A 174 -14.31 22.73 -18.24
C THR A 174 -13.77 24.16 -18.10
N LYS A 175 -14.66 25.11 -17.80
CA LYS A 175 -14.29 26.39 -17.18
C LYS A 175 -13.57 26.14 -15.85
N VAL A 176 -12.62 27.00 -15.48
CA VAL A 176 -12.03 27.00 -14.13
C VAL A 176 -13.15 27.29 -13.12
N PRO A 177 -13.39 26.42 -12.12
CA PRO A 177 -14.47 26.62 -11.18
C PRO A 177 -14.18 27.84 -10.29
N GLU A 178 -15.20 28.64 -10.02
CA GLU A 178 -15.04 29.90 -9.26
C GLU A 178 -14.74 29.66 -7.78
N GLN A 179 -15.09 28.46 -7.27
CA GLN A 179 -14.81 27.95 -5.93
C GLN A 179 -14.37 26.48 -6.03
N ILE A 180 -13.55 26.00 -5.08
CA ILE A 180 -13.24 24.57 -4.93
C ILE A 180 -14.07 23.99 -3.79
N PHE A 181 -14.65 22.82 -3.99
CA PHE A 181 -15.33 22.06 -2.94
C PHE A 181 -14.34 21.17 -2.18
N THR A 182 -14.59 20.97 -0.88
CA THR A 182 -13.91 19.92 -0.11
C THR A 182 -14.29 18.53 -0.66
N PRO A 183 -13.38 17.54 -0.59
CA PRO A 183 -13.62 16.25 -1.21
C PRO A 183 -14.82 15.49 -0.62
N VAL A 184 -15.50 14.75 -1.50
CA VAL A 184 -16.65 13.88 -1.22
C VAL A 184 -16.23 12.43 -1.58
N PRO A 185 -15.53 11.74 -0.68
CA PRO A 185 -14.87 10.46 -0.96
C PRO A 185 -15.86 9.30 -1.08
N ARG A 186 -15.82 8.58 -2.20
CA ARG A 186 -16.54 7.32 -2.45
C ARG A 186 -15.53 6.19 -2.63
N TYR A 187 -15.71 5.06 -1.96
CA TYR A 187 -14.72 3.99 -1.96
C TYR A 187 -15.31 2.64 -1.56
N GLY A 188 -14.65 1.56 -1.98
CA GLY A 188 -15.03 0.20 -1.63
C GLY A 188 -14.01 -0.82 -2.13
N ALA A 189 -14.35 -2.10 -1.98
CA ALA A 189 -13.53 -3.24 -2.41
C ALA A 189 -14.21 -4.06 -3.51
N ILE A 190 -13.42 -4.69 -4.37
CA ILE A 190 -13.88 -5.62 -5.41
C ILE A 190 -13.05 -6.91 -5.34
N LYS A 191 -13.76 -8.03 -5.17
CA LYS A 191 -13.18 -9.37 -5.14
C LYS A 191 -13.79 -10.25 -6.22
N ASP A 192 -13.06 -11.27 -6.64
CA ASP A 192 -13.51 -12.25 -7.62
C ASP A 192 -13.74 -13.60 -6.94
N ALA A 193 -14.95 -14.14 -7.08
CA ALA A 193 -15.31 -15.47 -6.61
C ALA A 193 -14.79 -16.59 -7.52
N GLU A 194 -14.37 -16.27 -8.75
CA GLU A 194 -13.96 -17.22 -9.80
C GLU A 194 -14.96 -18.37 -10.07
N GLY A 195 -16.25 -18.17 -9.74
CA GLY A 195 -17.29 -19.20 -9.83
C GLY A 195 -17.38 -20.16 -8.65
N MET A 196 -16.69 -19.88 -7.54
CA MET A 196 -16.72 -20.65 -6.29
C MET A 196 -17.64 -19.99 -5.26
N ASN A 197 -18.38 -20.78 -4.46
CA ASN A 197 -19.00 -20.29 -3.24
C ASN A 197 -17.98 -20.43 -2.10
N THR A 198 -17.36 -19.30 -1.75
CA THR A 198 -16.28 -19.16 -0.78
C THR A 198 -16.50 -17.87 0.03
N PRO A 199 -16.24 -17.83 1.35
CA PRO A 199 -16.49 -16.64 2.17
C PRO A 199 -15.75 -15.39 1.64
N VAL A 200 -16.40 -14.23 1.72
CA VAL A 200 -15.89 -12.96 1.14
C VAL A 200 -14.47 -12.62 1.59
N ASP A 201 -14.11 -12.97 2.82
CA ASP A 201 -12.76 -12.72 3.37
C ASP A 201 -11.67 -13.56 2.69
N GLU A 202 -11.99 -14.78 2.27
CA GLU A 202 -11.10 -15.72 1.56
C GLU A 202 -11.01 -15.46 0.04
N LEU A 203 -11.86 -14.59 -0.51
CA LEU A 203 -11.89 -14.30 -1.95
C LEU A 203 -10.69 -13.48 -2.44
N ILE A 204 -10.32 -13.70 -3.70
CA ILE A 204 -9.18 -13.06 -4.36
C ILE A 204 -9.54 -11.63 -4.76
N SER A 205 -8.70 -10.68 -4.36
CA SER A 205 -8.76 -9.28 -4.77
C SER A 205 -8.57 -9.06 -6.28
N LEU A 206 -9.42 -8.23 -6.90
CA LEU A 206 -9.30 -7.89 -8.33
C LEU A 206 -8.29 -6.76 -8.55
N SER A 207 -7.06 -7.08 -8.93
CA SER A 207 -5.96 -6.09 -9.06
C SER A 207 -5.80 -5.42 -10.43
N ASP A 208 -6.63 -5.78 -11.42
CA ASP A 208 -6.64 -5.16 -12.75
C ASP A 208 -8.08 -4.90 -13.20
N GLY A 209 -8.49 -3.64 -13.03
CA GLY A 209 -9.81 -3.15 -13.40
C GLY A 209 -9.94 -1.65 -13.16
N VAL A 210 -10.98 -1.06 -13.74
CA VAL A 210 -11.35 0.35 -13.56
C VAL A 210 -12.81 0.42 -13.11
N VAL A 211 -13.03 1.15 -12.02
CA VAL A 211 -14.38 1.49 -11.53
C VAL A 211 -14.75 2.86 -12.08
N TYR A 212 -15.97 2.97 -12.57
CA TYR A 212 -16.62 4.20 -13.01
C TYR A 212 -17.79 4.50 -12.08
N LEU A 213 -18.05 5.79 -11.87
CA LEU A 213 -19.10 6.28 -10.98
C LEU A 213 -19.78 7.49 -11.63
N ASN A 214 -21.11 7.50 -11.64
CA ASN A 214 -21.90 8.72 -11.81
C ASN A 214 -23.09 8.72 -10.85
N TYR A 215 -23.55 9.90 -10.47
CA TYR A 215 -24.85 10.05 -9.84
C TYR A 215 -25.96 9.96 -10.87
N PHE A 216 -27.13 9.52 -10.43
CA PHE A 216 -28.38 9.44 -11.18
C PHE A 216 -29.54 9.82 -10.26
N ASP A 217 -30.34 10.79 -10.66
CA ASP A 217 -31.56 11.15 -9.91
C ASP A 217 -32.76 10.39 -10.48
N GLU A 218 -33.41 9.58 -9.64
CA GLU A 218 -34.62 8.85 -9.98
C GLU A 218 -35.80 9.75 -10.35
N ALA A 219 -35.87 10.99 -9.86
CA ALA A 219 -37.02 11.86 -10.09
C ALA A 219 -36.97 12.55 -11.47
N THR A 220 -35.83 13.16 -11.83
CA THR A 220 -35.63 13.87 -13.10
C THR A 220 -35.05 12.99 -14.21
N LYS A 221 -34.41 11.86 -13.85
CA LYS A 221 -33.63 10.97 -14.73
C LYS A 221 -32.35 11.60 -15.30
N GLU A 222 -31.90 12.72 -14.74
CA GLU A 222 -30.60 13.34 -15.03
C GLU A 222 -29.43 12.54 -14.41
N ARG A 223 -28.23 12.78 -14.93
CA ARG A 223 -26.97 12.16 -14.47
C ARG A 223 -25.87 13.20 -14.29
N SER A 224 -24.90 12.90 -13.42
CA SER A 224 -23.67 13.68 -13.35
C SER A 224 -22.71 13.35 -14.50
N ASN A 225 -21.65 14.15 -14.60
CA ASN A 225 -20.38 13.74 -15.21
C ASN A 225 -19.87 12.39 -14.64
N ILE A 226 -19.08 11.69 -15.45
CA ILE A 226 -18.52 10.36 -15.12
C ILE A 226 -17.15 10.51 -14.44
N PHE A 227 -17.00 9.85 -13.31
CA PHE A 227 -15.76 9.68 -12.57
C PHE A 227 -15.16 8.29 -12.82
N SER A 228 -13.85 8.12 -12.65
CA SER A 228 -13.22 6.80 -12.68
C SER A 228 -11.99 6.68 -11.78
N SER A 229 -11.67 5.44 -11.41
CA SER A 229 -10.48 5.09 -10.61
C SER A 229 -10.00 3.67 -10.92
N PRO A 230 -8.68 3.41 -10.95
CA PRO A 230 -8.13 2.07 -11.10
C PRO A 230 -8.20 1.31 -9.76
N LEU A 231 -8.30 -0.01 -9.84
CA LEU A 231 -8.14 -0.86 -8.66
C LEU A 231 -6.66 -0.95 -8.24
N ASN A 232 -6.43 -1.03 -6.92
CA ASN A 232 -5.11 -1.34 -6.39
C ASN A 232 -4.85 -2.87 -6.33
N SER A 233 -3.69 -3.28 -5.82
CA SER A 233 -3.33 -4.70 -5.62
C SER A 233 -4.29 -5.51 -4.74
N GLU A 234 -5.12 -4.84 -3.93
CA GLU A 234 -6.09 -5.43 -2.99
C GLU A 234 -7.54 -5.36 -3.52
N GLY A 235 -7.75 -4.86 -4.74
CA GLY A 235 -9.08 -4.66 -5.31
C GLY A 235 -9.87 -3.50 -4.69
N ASN A 236 -9.18 -2.63 -3.94
CA ASN A 236 -9.77 -1.42 -3.38
C ASN A 236 -9.78 -0.29 -4.43
N TRP A 237 -10.88 0.47 -4.49
CA TRP A 237 -11.04 1.65 -5.35
C TRP A 237 -11.40 2.90 -4.54
N TYR A 238 -11.03 4.06 -5.08
CA TYR A 238 -11.29 5.37 -4.49
C TYR A 238 -11.67 6.40 -5.57
N ILE A 239 -12.80 7.09 -5.42
CA ILE A 239 -13.26 8.15 -6.30
C ILE A 239 -13.61 9.38 -5.45
N ASP A 240 -13.08 10.56 -5.81
CA ASP A 240 -13.67 11.82 -5.34
C ASP A 240 -14.86 12.20 -6.24
N SER A 241 -15.94 12.67 -5.61
CA SER A 241 -17.16 13.08 -6.30
C SER A 241 -17.57 14.54 -6.00
N SER A 242 -16.64 15.36 -5.49
CA SER A 242 -16.92 16.76 -5.10
C SER A 242 -17.19 17.67 -6.30
N SER A 243 -16.63 17.36 -7.47
CA SER A 243 -16.87 18.03 -8.75
C SER A 243 -18.00 17.41 -9.57
N ALA A 244 -18.96 16.74 -8.89
CA ALA A 244 -20.16 16.21 -9.53
C ALA A 244 -21.05 17.35 -10.05
N VAL A 245 -21.16 17.44 -11.37
CA VAL A 245 -21.98 18.42 -12.09
C VAL A 245 -22.89 17.73 -13.09
N ASP A 246 -24.04 18.33 -13.39
CA ASP A 246 -24.90 17.89 -14.48
C ASP A 246 -24.53 18.51 -15.84
N LYS A 247 -25.40 18.33 -16.84
CA LYS A 247 -25.24 18.82 -18.21
C LYS A 247 -25.27 20.36 -18.35
N GLU A 248 -25.83 21.09 -17.37
CA GLU A 248 -25.75 22.54 -17.33
C GLU A 248 -24.43 23.03 -16.68
N GLY A 249 -23.71 22.15 -15.99
CA GLY A 249 -22.54 22.50 -15.18
C GLY A 249 -22.88 22.88 -13.74
N ASP A 250 -24.15 22.77 -13.33
CA ASP A 250 -24.57 22.99 -11.95
C ASP A 250 -24.11 21.81 -11.06
N SER A 251 -23.78 22.08 -9.79
CA SER A 251 -23.42 21.02 -8.83
C SER A 251 -24.58 20.05 -8.64
N PHE A 252 -24.39 18.80 -9.04
CA PHE A 252 -25.40 17.74 -9.01
C PHE A 252 -25.87 17.49 -7.57
N ILE A 253 -24.91 17.37 -6.66
CA ILE A 253 -25.15 17.17 -5.22
C ILE A 253 -26.06 18.28 -4.69
N ASN A 254 -25.75 19.56 -4.93
CA ASN A 254 -26.54 20.67 -4.41
C ASN A 254 -27.90 20.85 -5.12
N LYS A 255 -27.98 20.57 -6.42
CA LYS A 255 -29.20 20.79 -7.24
C LYS A 255 -30.27 19.73 -7.02
N TYR A 256 -29.89 18.48 -6.75
CA TYR A 256 -30.84 17.36 -6.65
C TYR A 256 -31.07 16.86 -5.21
N ILE A 257 -30.12 16.95 -4.26
CA ILE A 257 -30.32 16.43 -2.87
C ILE A 257 -31.48 17.13 -2.16
N ASP A 258 -31.57 18.45 -2.28
CA ASP A 258 -32.60 19.28 -1.65
C ASP A 258 -34.04 18.91 -2.10
N SER A 259 -34.19 18.15 -3.20
CA SER A 259 -35.50 17.76 -3.74
C SER A 259 -36.13 16.54 -3.05
N LEU A 260 -35.30 15.65 -2.48
CA LEU A 260 -35.57 14.54 -1.53
C LEU A 260 -34.38 13.55 -1.65
N PRO A 261 -33.59 13.30 -0.58
CA PRO A 261 -32.31 12.56 -0.71
C PRO A 261 -32.46 11.13 -1.21
N THR A 262 -33.59 10.48 -0.92
CA THR A 262 -33.90 9.08 -1.29
C THR A 262 -33.92 8.79 -2.79
N ASN A 263 -33.87 9.81 -3.64
CA ASN A 263 -33.98 9.68 -5.09
C ASN A 263 -32.61 9.58 -5.78
N ILE A 264 -31.51 9.89 -5.09
CA ILE A 264 -30.18 9.91 -5.70
C ILE A 264 -29.48 8.56 -5.53
N LEU A 265 -29.26 7.92 -6.66
CA LEU A 265 -28.52 6.68 -6.79
C LEU A 265 -27.12 6.95 -7.34
N VAL A 266 -26.23 6.02 -7.06
CA VAL A 266 -24.90 5.92 -7.64
C VAL A 266 -24.92 4.73 -8.59
N GLU A 267 -24.68 5.00 -9.87
CA GLU A 267 -24.43 3.98 -10.88
C GLU A 267 -22.94 3.67 -10.87
N LEU A 268 -22.59 2.43 -10.49
CA LEU A 268 -21.22 1.92 -10.56
C LEU A 268 -21.10 0.99 -11.77
N ARG A 269 -20.10 1.23 -12.63
CA ARG A 269 -19.67 0.32 -13.70
C ARG A 269 -18.25 -0.14 -13.43
N ILE A 270 -17.96 -1.42 -13.63
CA ILE A 270 -16.66 -2.05 -13.33
C ILE A 270 -16.19 -2.74 -14.61
N ASP A 271 -15.15 -2.22 -15.24
CA ASP A 271 -14.39 -2.96 -16.26
C ASP A 271 -13.35 -3.83 -15.53
N ALA A 272 -13.53 -5.15 -15.54
CA ALA A 272 -12.59 -6.13 -15.00
C ALA A 272 -11.80 -6.86 -16.10
N GLY A 273 -11.66 -6.23 -17.28
CA GLY A 273 -10.93 -6.74 -18.43
C GLY A 273 -11.42 -8.14 -18.85
N PRO A 274 -10.55 -9.18 -18.85
CA PRO A 274 -10.95 -10.54 -19.22
C PRO A 274 -12.04 -11.16 -18.34
N LYS A 275 -12.27 -10.63 -17.13
CA LYS A 275 -13.35 -11.10 -16.24
C LYS A 275 -14.72 -10.50 -16.62
N GLY A 276 -14.76 -9.51 -17.52
CA GLY A 276 -15.97 -8.89 -18.09
C GLY A 276 -16.38 -7.58 -17.41
N ILE A 277 -17.45 -6.98 -17.92
CA ILE A 277 -18.00 -5.69 -17.45
C ILE A 277 -19.22 -5.95 -16.57
N TRP A 278 -19.29 -5.24 -15.44
CA TRP A 278 -20.35 -5.35 -14.44
C TRP A 278 -20.93 -3.98 -14.09
N GLU A 279 -22.22 -3.92 -13.78
CA GLU A 279 -22.89 -2.71 -13.32
C GLU A 279 -23.70 -3.00 -12.04
N LYS A 280 -23.73 -2.04 -11.11
CA LYS A 280 -24.49 -2.09 -9.85
C LYS A 280 -24.99 -0.68 -9.52
N THR A 281 -26.29 -0.54 -9.27
CA THR A 281 -26.88 0.73 -8.83
C THR A 281 -27.20 0.67 -7.34
N ILE A 282 -26.70 1.63 -6.55
CA ILE A 282 -26.83 1.67 -5.08
C ILE A 282 -27.23 3.06 -4.56
N PRO A 283 -27.91 3.20 -3.41
CA PRO A 283 -28.17 4.49 -2.77
C PRO A 283 -26.89 5.27 -2.44
N VAL A 284 -26.97 6.61 -2.48
CA VAL A 284 -25.83 7.51 -2.25
C VAL A 284 -25.24 7.41 -0.83
N GLU A 285 -26.03 6.99 0.15
CA GLU A 285 -25.64 6.84 1.55
C GLU A 285 -24.66 5.67 1.74
N VAL A 286 -24.82 4.58 0.99
CA VAL A 286 -24.05 3.32 1.14
C VAL A 286 -22.84 3.25 0.21
N THR A 287 -22.14 4.39 0.05
CA THR A 287 -20.99 4.53 -0.88
C THR A 287 -19.70 5.01 -0.20
N THR A 288 -19.72 5.16 1.13
CA THR A 288 -18.61 5.70 1.94
C THR A 288 -18.58 5.05 3.34
N PRO A 289 -18.19 3.76 3.50
CA PRO A 289 -17.79 2.80 2.46
C PRO A 289 -18.97 2.27 1.63
N ALA A 290 -18.66 1.75 0.45
CA ALA A 290 -19.51 0.83 -0.30
C ALA A 290 -19.22 -0.63 0.13
N ASP A 291 -20.27 -1.47 0.17
CA ASP A 291 -20.14 -2.92 0.38
C ASP A 291 -19.15 -3.55 -0.62
N THR A 292 -18.36 -4.52 -0.16
CA THR A 292 -17.48 -5.32 -1.02
C THR A 292 -18.26 -5.96 -2.17
N ILE A 293 -17.91 -5.60 -3.41
CA ILE A 293 -18.55 -6.11 -4.61
C ILE A 293 -17.85 -7.41 -5.02
N VAL A 294 -18.61 -8.50 -5.10
CA VAL A 294 -18.08 -9.82 -5.51
C VAL A 294 -18.50 -10.13 -6.95
N ILE A 295 -17.53 -10.17 -7.87
CA ILE A 295 -17.75 -10.56 -9.26
C ILE A 295 -17.60 -12.08 -9.46
N ASN A 296 -18.23 -12.61 -10.51
CA ASN A 296 -18.32 -14.05 -10.84
C ASN A 296 -18.86 -14.96 -9.71
N ASP A 297 -19.60 -14.42 -8.75
CA ASP A 297 -20.30 -15.21 -7.74
C ASP A 297 -21.44 -16.02 -8.39
N PRO A 298 -21.51 -17.35 -8.18
CA PRO A 298 -22.52 -18.21 -8.80
C PRO A 298 -23.94 -18.06 -8.23
N GLU A 299 -24.12 -17.40 -7.09
CA GLU A 299 -25.41 -17.22 -6.38
C GLU A 299 -25.96 -15.79 -6.45
N LEU A 300 -25.13 -14.79 -6.74
CA LEU A 300 -25.54 -13.38 -6.86
C LEU A 300 -26.12 -12.99 -8.23
N VAL A 301 -25.86 -13.75 -9.29
CA VAL A 301 -26.40 -13.47 -10.64
C VAL A 301 -27.88 -13.83 -10.71
N LYS A 302 -28.75 -12.84 -10.48
CA LYS A 302 -30.21 -12.95 -10.53
C LYS A 302 -30.82 -11.80 -11.36
N GLU A 303 -32.00 -12.03 -11.92
CA GLU A 303 -32.68 -11.10 -12.82
C GLU A 303 -33.23 -9.87 -12.07
N ASP A 304 -32.96 -8.68 -12.63
CA ASP A 304 -33.50 -7.33 -12.38
C ASP A 304 -33.96 -6.91 -10.96
N GLY A 305 -33.23 -5.93 -10.39
CA GLY A 305 -33.60 -5.24 -9.15
C GLY A 305 -32.55 -4.22 -8.70
N LEU A 306 -32.94 -3.27 -7.85
CA LEU A 306 -32.02 -2.33 -7.20
C LEU A 306 -30.97 -3.08 -6.35
N ASN A 307 -29.76 -2.54 -6.21
CA ASN A 307 -28.62 -3.15 -5.52
C ASN A 307 -28.07 -4.47 -6.12
N ILE A 308 -28.69 -5.05 -7.16
CA ILE A 308 -28.20 -6.27 -7.82
C ILE A 308 -26.99 -5.94 -8.69
N LEU A 309 -25.97 -6.79 -8.64
CA LEU A 309 -24.80 -6.75 -9.53
C LEU A 309 -25.12 -7.48 -10.84
N GLN A 310 -25.17 -6.77 -11.95
CA GLN A 310 -25.45 -7.33 -13.28
C GLN A 310 -24.18 -7.44 -14.12
N LYS A 311 -24.08 -8.48 -14.96
CA LYS A 311 -22.99 -8.65 -15.93
C LYS A 311 -23.42 -8.13 -17.30
N VAL A 312 -23.05 -6.89 -17.60
CA VAL A 312 -23.41 -6.17 -18.83
C VAL A 312 -22.89 -6.90 -20.07
N GLU A 313 -21.65 -7.36 -20.00
CA GLU A 313 -20.99 -8.03 -21.11
C GLU A 313 -20.55 -9.47 -20.75
N ALA A 314 -21.31 -10.43 -21.26
CA ALA A 314 -20.86 -11.82 -21.45
C ALA A 314 -19.93 -11.95 -22.69
N ASN A 315 -18.95 -11.04 -22.85
CA ASN A 315 -18.23 -10.90 -24.12
C ASN A 315 -17.31 -12.09 -24.42
N ASN A 316 -17.27 -12.50 -25.69
CA ASN A 316 -16.82 -13.82 -26.13
C ASN A 316 -15.28 -14.03 -26.21
N PHE A 317 -14.51 -13.43 -25.30
CA PHE A 317 -13.03 -13.49 -25.29
C PHE A 317 -12.46 -14.93 -25.28
N ILE A 318 -13.17 -15.89 -24.67
CA ILE A 318 -12.78 -17.31 -24.64
C ILE A 318 -13.11 -18.04 -25.96
N ASN A 319 -14.17 -17.63 -26.67
CA ASN A 319 -14.76 -18.40 -27.76
C ASN A 319 -14.18 -18.10 -29.15
N GLU A 320 -13.68 -16.88 -29.42
CA GLU A 320 -13.14 -16.54 -30.76
C GLU A 320 -11.93 -17.38 -31.17
N ASN A 321 -11.12 -17.85 -30.20
CA ASN A 321 -9.92 -18.64 -30.46
C ASN A 321 -10.18 -20.14 -30.63
N LEU A 322 -11.36 -20.66 -30.25
CA LEU A 322 -11.65 -22.09 -30.31
C LEU A 322 -12.15 -22.56 -31.70
N VAL A 323 -12.69 -21.66 -32.52
CA VAL A 323 -13.44 -22.02 -33.75
C VAL A 323 -12.78 -21.50 -35.04
N LYS A 324 -11.44 -21.54 -35.11
CA LYS A 324 -10.68 -21.40 -36.38
C LYS A 324 -9.72 -22.57 -36.64
N GLY A 325 -10.06 -23.76 -36.13
CA GLY A 325 -9.46 -25.03 -36.50
C GLY A 325 -10.06 -25.59 -37.80
N VAL A 326 -9.22 -25.88 -38.80
CA VAL A 326 -9.64 -26.39 -40.11
C VAL A 326 -10.06 -27.87 -40.03
N ASN A 327 -11.20 -28.21 -40.65
CA ASN A 327 -11.71 -29.59 -40.86
C ASN A 327 -12.04 -30.44 -39.61
N ALA A 328 -12.76 -29.88 -38.63
CA ALA A 328 -13.43 -30.65 -37.57
C ALA A 328 -14.73 -31.31 -38.07
N ASN A 329 -14.62 -32.34 -38.92
CA ASN A 329 -15.73 -32.91 -39.69
C ASN A 329 -16.66 -33.86 -38.89
N SER A 330 -16.84 -33.64 -37.57
CA SER A 330 -17.50 -34.58 -36.66
C SER A 330 -18.17 -33.97 -35.42
N CYS A 331 -18.61 -32.71 -35.47
CA CYS A 331 -19.53 -32.17 -34.46
C CYS A 331 -20.98 -32.49 -34.88
N VAL A 332 -21.60 -33.48 -34.24
CA VAL A 332 -23.03 -33.78 -34.43
C VAL A 332 -23.84 -32.80 -33.58
N PHE A 333 -24.61 -31.93 -34.23
CA PHE A 333 -25.63 -31.13 -33.56
C PHE A 333 -26.69 -32.06 -32.95
N VAL A 334 -26.89 -31.97 -31.64
CA VAL A 334 -28.07 -32.57 -30.99
C VAL A 334 -29.29 -31.79 -31.48
N GLY A 335 -30.19 -32.46 -32.18
CA GLY A 335 -31.25 -31.80 -32.95
C GLY A 335 -32.36 -31.21 -32.08
N PHE A 336 -32.42 -29.89 -31.99
CA PHE A 336 -33.57 -29.17 -31.42
C PHE A 336 -34.67 -28.98 -32.48
N CYS A 337 -35.93 -29.14 -32.08
CA CYS A 337 -37.10 -29.07 -32.96
C CYS A 337 -37.49 -27.64 -33.35
N ALA A 338 -36.66 -26.95 -34.15
CA ALA A 338 -36.89 -25.58 -34.61
C ALA A 338 -37.85 -25.51 -35.82
N CYS A 339 -38.93 -24.72 -35.72
CA CYS A 339 -39.90 -24.55 -36.79
C CYS A 339 -39.48 -23.48 -37.82
N GLY A 340 -38.67 -23.87 -38.80
CA GLY A 340 -38.37 -23.05 -39.98
C GLY A 340 -37.64 -23.82 -41.08
N GLU A 341 -37.70 -23.28 -42.30
CA GLU A 341 -36.60 -23.38 -43.24
C GLU A 341 -35.59 -22.25 -42.96
N ASN A 342 -34.36 -22.39 -43.43
CA ASN A 342 -33.26 -21.56 -42.96
C ASN A 342 -33.24 -20.16 -43.63
N VAL A 343 -33.88 -19.18 -42.97
CA VAL A 343 -33.94 -17.78 -43.43
C VAL A 343 -33.41 -16.83 -42.36
N GLY A 344 -32.27 -16.18 -42.64
CA GLY A 344 -31.88 -14.93 -41.99
C GLY A 344 -31.48 -14.97 -40.51
N GLY A 345 -31.24 -16.14 -39.92
CA GLY A 345 -30.62 -16.25 -38.59
C GLY A 345 -31.44 -15.72 -37.40
N THR A 346 -32.74 -15.49 -37.57
CA THR A 346 -33.65 -15.07 -36.49
C THR A 346 -34.54 -16.23 -36.04
N TRP A 347 -34.58 -16.46 -34.72
CA TRP A 347 -35.44 -17.47 -34.12
C TRP A 347 -36.90 -17.01 -34.09
N LYS A 348 -37.83 -17.96 -34.22
CA LYS A 348 -39.26 -17.77 -33.97
C LYS A 348 -39.75 -18.76 -32.92
N ASP A 349 -40.72 -18.30 -32.14
CA ASP A 349 -41.39 -19.11 -31.13
C ASP A 349 -42.17 -20.29 -31.74
N CYS A 350 -42.20 -21.41 -31.03
CA CYS A 350 -42.78 -22.68 -31.48
C CYS A 350 -44.32 -22.69 -31.48
N SER A 351 -44.97 -21.62 -31.00
CA SER A 351 -46.43 -21.46 -31.01
C SER A 351 -47.06 -21.40 -32.40
N THR A 352 -46.28 -21.12 -33.47
CA THR A 352 -46.83 -20.89 -34.82
C THR A 352 -46.75 -22.07 -35.80
N CYS A 353 -46.34 -23.27 -35.38
CA CYS A 353 -46.20 -24.42 -36.30
C CYS A 353 -47.48 -25.29 -36.38
N ASP A 354 -47.79 -25.80 -37.58
CA ASP A 354 -48.93 -26.69 -37.79
C ASP A 354 -48.68 -28.13 -37.31
N GLN A 355 -49.77 -28.88 -37.09
CA GLN A 355 -49.69 -30.26 -36.58
C GLN A 355 -49.05 -31.23 -37.59
N ALA A 356 -49.08 -30.92 -38.89
CA ALA A 356 -48.44 -31.74 -39.92
C ALA A 356 -46.91 -31.68 -39.81
N THR A 357 -46.36 -30.49 -39.57
CA THR A 357 -44.93 -30.24 -39.37
C THR A 357 -44.41 -30.95 -38.13
N TRP A 358 -45.17 -30.90 -37.02
CA TRP A 358 -44.85 -31.65 -35.79
C TRP A 358 -44.82 -33.17 -36.04
N ASN A 359 -45.88 -33.72 -36.64
CA ASN A 359 -46.00 -35.16 -36.89
C ASN A 359 -44.90 -35.68 -37.84
N ALA A 360 -44.54 -34.91 -38.87
CA ALA A 360 -43.48 -35.27 -39.82
C ALA A 360 -42.09 -35.34 -39.19
N ARG A 361 -41.82 -34.53 -38.15
CA ARG A 361 -40.52 -34.43 -37.48
C ARG A 361 -40.38 -35.33 -36.24
N LYS A 362 -41.45 -36.02 -35.82
CA LYS A 362 -41.50 -36.93 -34.64
C LYS A 362 -41.14 -36.26 -33.29
N CYS A 363 -41.27 -34.94 -33.19
CA CYS A 363 -41.14 -34.24 -31.92
C CYS A 363 -42.45 -34.41 -31.12
N ASP A 364 -42.37 -34.76 -29.83
CA ASP A 364 -43.56 -34.90 -28.98
C ASP A 364 -43.99 -33.53 -28.40
N LYS A 365 -45.30 -33.33 -28.25
CA LYS A 365 -45.92 -32.02 -27.97
C LYS A 365 -45.84 -31.59 -26.50
N ASN A 366 -45.22 -32.42 -25.65
CA ASN A 366 -45.21 -32.30 -24.18
C ASN A 366 -43.81 -32.07 -23.58
N GLN A 367 -42.77 -31.87 -24.38
CA GLN A 367 -41.42 -31.61 -23.83
C GLN A 367 -41.33 -30.19 -23.24
N GLN A 368 -40.67 -30.10 -22.08
CA GLN A 368 -40.57 -28.89 -21.28
C GLN A 368 -39.48 -27.92 -21.78
N SER A 369 -39.39 -26.75 -21.16
CA SER A 369 -38.43 -25.70 -21.46
C SER A 369 -36.96 -26.17 -21.45
N LEU A 370 -36.12 -25.49 -22.23
CA LEU A 370 -34.69 -25.76 -22.40
C LEU A 370 -33.93 -25.95 -21.07
N SER A 371 -34.28 -25.15 -20.06
CA SER A 371 -33.78 -25.23 -18.68
C SER A 371 -34.01 -26.61 -18.03
N SER A 372 -35.20 -27.20 -18.19
CA SER A 372 -35.55 -28.50 -17.62
C SER A 372 -34.76 -29.63 -18.27
N ALA A 373 -34.62 -29.60 -19.60
CA ALA A 373 -33.88 -30.62 -20.35
C ALA A 373 -32.39 -30.65 -19.97
N ILE A 374 -31.76 -29.48 -19.78
CA ILE A 374 -30.37 -29.37 -19.30
C ILE A 374 -30.23 -30.00 -17.90
N GLN A 375 -31.20 -29.77 -17.01
CA GLN A 375 -31.19 -30.33 -15.66
C GLN A 375 -31.46 -31.85 -15.58
N GLU A 376 -32.07 -32.47 -16.59
CA GLU A 376 -32.16 -33.93 -16.67
C GLU A 376 -30.87 -34.55 -17.23
N ILE A 377 -30.30 -33.98 -18.30
CA ILE A 377 -29.06 -34.48 -18.92
C ILE A 377 -27.89 -34.47 -17.92
N ALA A 378 -27.85 -33.49 -17.01
CA ALA A 378 -26.86 -33.41 -15.94
C ALA A 378 -26.98 -34.52 -14.86
N LYS A 379 -28.07 -35.30 -14.84
CA LYS A 379 -28.36 -36.31 -13.80
C LYS A 379 -28.09 -37.76 -14.22
N ASP A 380 -27.84 -38.05 -15.50
CA ASP A 380 -27.54 -39.41 -15.97
C ASP A 380 -26.05 -39.79 -15.76
N PRO A 381 -25.73 -40.80 -14.91
CA PRO A 381 -24.36 -41.24 -14.69
C PRO A 381 -23.71 -41.93 -15.90
N GLN A 382 -24.47 -42.43 -16.88
CA GLN A 382 -23.94 -43.23 -17.99
C GLN A 382 -23.27 -42.40 -19.10
N ASN A 383 -23.54 -41.09 -19.17
CA ASN A 383 -23.03 -40.22 -20.23
C ASN A 383 -21.53 -39.87 -20.12
N ARG A 384 -20.79 -40.49 -19.17
CA ARG A 384 -19.36 -40.23 -18.91
C ARG A 384 -18.38 -40.85 -19.93
N ASN A 385 -18.86 -41.56 -20.95
CA ASN A 385 -18.02 -42.33 -21.88
C ASN A 385 -17.78 -41.67 -23.25
N CYS A 386 -18.05 -40.38 -23.41
CA CYS A 386 -17.57 -39.60 -24.55
C CYS A 386 -16.12 -39.14 -24.32
N GLY A 387 -15.15 -39.95 -24.77
CA GLY A 387 -13.72 -39.69 -24.58
C GLY A 387 -13.20 -38.49 -25.39
N GLY A 388 -13.19 -37.31 -24.77
CA GLY A 388 -12.59 -36.08 -25.30
C GLY A 388 -12.15 -35.16 -24.15
N GLY A 389 -10.97 -35.44 -23.57
CA GLY A 389 -10.53 -34.81 -22.32
C GLY A 389 -10.09 -33.35 -22.49
N GLY A 390 -10.79 -32.44 -21.80
CA GLY A 390 -10.34 -31.08 -21.53
C GLY A 390 -10.30 -30.82 -20.02
N VAL A 391 -9.15 -31.07 -19.39
CA VAL A 391 -8.90 -30.71 -17.99
C VAL A 391 -7.97 -29.49 -17.97
N PRO A 392 -8.35 -28.37 -17.31
CA PRO A 392 -7.45 -27.22 -17.19
C PRO A 392 -6.18 -27.54 -16.39
N ASN A 393 -5.04 -27.15 -16.94
CA ASN A 393 -3.73 -26.95 -16.28
C ASN A 393 -3.17 -28.04 -15.35
N SER A 394 -2.31 -28.89 -15.92
CA SER A 394 -0.99 -29.15 -15.30
C SER A 394 0.09 -29.19 -16.38
N THR A 395 1.19 -28.46 -16.18
CA THR A 395 2.20 -28.21 -17.22
C THR A 395 3.31 -29.26 -17.25
N ALA A 396 3.49 -29.94 -18.39
CA ALA A 396 4.75 -30.58 -18.79
C ALA A 396 4.78 -30.80 -20.32
N LEU A 397 5.97 -30.80 -20.93
CA LEU A 397 6.16 -31.08 -22.36
C LEU A 397 6.43 -32.58 -22.60
N ILE A 398 5.99 -33.10 -23.76
CA ILE A 398 6.86 -33.66 -24.84
C ILE A 398 5.98 -34.25 -25.96
N SER A 399 6.49 -34.23 -27.20
CA SER A 399 5.81 -34.73 -28.40
C SER A 399 5.78 -36.26 -28.50
N GLY A 400 4.64 -36.83 -28.89
CA GLY A 400 4.51 -38.23 -29.31
C GLY A 400 3.38 -38.42 -30.31
N VAL A 401 3.65 -39.07 -31.45
CA VAL A 401 2.64 -39.34 -32.50
C VAL A 401 2.38 -40.84 -32.59
N CYS A 402 1.17 -41.27 -32.25
CA CYS A 402 0.75 -42.67 -32.37
C CYS A 402 -0.02 -42.92 -33.68
N LYS A 403 0.46 -43.87 -34.49
CA LYS A 403 -0.33 -44.47 -35.58
C LYS A 403 -1.29 -45.52 -35.02
N ARG A 404 -2.46 -45.66 -35.65
CA ARG A 404 -3.47 -46.69 -35.35
C ARG A 404 -3.33 -47.87 -36.32
N CYS A 405 -3.26 -49.09 -35.80
CA CYS A 405 -3.34 -50.31 -36.62
C CYS A 405 -4.80 -50.65 -36.98
N THR A 406 -4.98 -51.40 -38.08
CA THR A 406 -6.25 -51.51 -38.82
C THR A 406 -7.30 -52.46 -38.23
N ASP A 407 -7.01 -53.14 -37.12
CA ASP A 407 -7.87 -54.13 -36.45
C ASP A 407 -8.51 -53.62 -35.14
N GLY A 408 -8.14 -52.42 -34.68
CA GLY A 408 -9.00 -51.57 -33.86
C GLY A 408 -9.18 -51.94 -32.39
N ARG A 409 -8.24 -52.69 -31.78
CA ARG A 409 -8.21 -52.93 -30.33
C ARG A 409 -7.04 -52.21 -29.66
N TRP A 410 -7.27 -51.76 -28.43
CA TRP A 410 -6.21 -51.31 -27.52
C TRP A 410 -5.94 -52.44 -26.51
N GLN A 411 -4.67 -52.72 -26.24
CA GLN A 411 -4.24 -53.51 -25.08
C GLN A 411 -3.23 -52.69 -24.27
N ASN A 412 -3.25 -52.88 -22.95
CA ASN A 412 -2.36 -52.23 -22.01
C ASN A 412 -1.49 -53.31 -21.36
N THR A 413 -0.18 -53.15 -21.37
CA THR A 413 0.78 -54.19 -20.94
C THR A 413 1.99 -53.58 -20.26
N ASP A 414 2.08 -53.73 -18.95
CA ASP A 414 3.29 -53.49 -18.18
C ASP A 414 4.13 -54.77 -18.03
N ALA A 415 5.46 -54.57 -18.05
CA ALA A 415 6.51 -55.48 -17.57
C ALA A 415 6.48 -56.98 -17.95
N SER A 416 7.35 -57.40 -18.87
CA SER A 416 8.59 -58.15 -18.51
C SER A 416 9.32 -58.80 -19.72
N GLY A 417 10.64 -59.01 -19.59
CA GLY A 417 11.36 -60.10 -20.27
C GLY A 417 12.13 -59.79 -21.58
N CYS A 418 13.47 -59.84 -21.49
CA CYS A 418 14.41 -60.65 -22.30
C CYS A 418 14.04 -61.06 -23.76
N SER A 419 14.91 -61.02 -24.80
CA SER A 419 16.39 -60.94 -24.82
C SER A 419 17.04 -60.94 -26.23
N ASN A 420 18.30 -60.48 -26.31
CA ASN A 420 19.43 -60.99 -27.14
C ASN A 420 19.62 -60.66 -28.65
N ILE A 421 20.90 -60.80 -29.04
CA ILE A 421 21.55 -60.80 -30.39
C ILE A 421 21.79 -59.38 -30.97
N SER A 422 22.92 -58.67 -30.80
CA SER A 422 24.39 -58.94 -30.80
C SER A 422 25.11 -58.60 -32.13
N GLN A 423 26.19 -57.79 -32.06
CA GLN A 423 27.56 -58.18 -32.47
C GLN A 423 28.61 -57.04 -32.34
N ASN A 424 29.79 -57.43 -31.83
CA ASN A 424 31.16 -57.05 -32.23
C ASN A 424 31.60 -55.57 -32.41
N GLY A 425 32.66 -55.20 -31.69
CA GLY A 425 33.52 -54.04 -31.95
C GLY A 425 34.47 -53.79 -30.77
N ALA A 426 35.77 -53.87 -30.97
CA ALA A 426 36.80 -53.72 -29.92
C ALA A 426 37.92 -52.75 -30.36
N ILE A 427 38.97 -52.64 -29.53
CA ILE A 427 40.21 -51.84 -29.68
C ILE A 427 40.06 -50.36 -29.21
N ASP A 428 41.06 -49.67 -28.64
CA ASP A 428 42.13 -49.93 -27.64
C ASP A 428 42.93 -48.60 -27.43
N GLN A 429 43.65 -48.44 -26.30
CA GLN A 429 44.75 -47.45 -26.08
C GLN A 429 44.40 -45.93 -26.16
N SER A 430 45.23 -44.97 -25.68
CA SER A 430 46.09 -44.91 -24.45
C SER A 430 46.59 -43.46 -24.19
N GLY A 431 47.02 -43.16 -22.95
CA GLY A 431 47.84 -41.99 -22.58
C GLY A 431 47.14 -40.61 -22.43
N GLY A 432 47.60 -39.65 -21.60
CA GLY A 432 48.46 -39.76 -20.40
C GLY A 432 49.62 -38.75 -20.25
N VAL A 433 49.49 -37.80 -19.29
CA VAL A 433 50.61 -37.08 -18.57
C VAL A 433 51.34 -36.03 -19.48
N THR A 434 51.94 -34.90 -19.06
CA THR A 434 52.70 -34.50 -17.83
C THR A 434 52.56 -32.99 -17.48
N VAL A 435 53.10 -32.60 -16.31
CA VAL A 435 53.24 -31.23 -15.74
C VAL A 435 54.71 -30.75 -15.82
N THR A 436 54.96 -29.43 -15.80
CA THR A 436 56.20 -28.78 -15.30
C THR A 436 55.88 -27.38 -14.73
N ASP A 437 56.63 -26.92 -13.72
CA ASP A 437 56.40 -25.73 -12.88
C ASP A 437 57.53 -24.67 -13.00
N ASP A 438 57.66 -23.78 -11.98
CA ASP A 438 58.80 -22.91 -11.58
C ASP A 438 59.11 -21.63 -12.44
N ASP A 439 59.48 -20.43 -11.95
CA ASP A 439 59.48 -19.71 -10.62
C ASP A 439 59.16 -18.19 -10.94
N ASP A 440 59.51 -17.04 -10.31
CA ASP A 440 60.31 -16.48 -9.17
C ASP A 440 59.89 -14.97 -9.06
N ASP A 441 59.82 -14.14 -8.00
CA ASP A 441 59.78 -14.13 -6.51
C ASP A 441 59.02 -12.82 -6.07
N GLY A 442 58.74 -12.59 -4.78
CA GLY A 442 58.55 -11.23 -4.24
C GLY A 442 57.76 -11.10 -2.91
N GLN A 443 58.45 -10.98 -1.77
CA GLN A 443 57.88 -10.85 -0.40
C GLN A 443 58.80 -9.98 0.52
N PRO A 444 58.61 -9.81 1.85
CA PRO A 444 57.52 -10.10 2.83
C PRO A 444 57.15 -8.78 3.62
N PRO A 445 56.71 -8.74 4.91
CA PRO A 445 56.12 -9.71 5.87
C PRO A 445 54.72 -9.26 6.40
N LEU A 446 53.97 -9.92 7.31
CA LEU A 446 54.24 -10.84 8.45
C LEU A 446 53.22 -11.99 8.59
N GLU A 447 53.64 -13.00 9.38
CA GLU A 447 52.97 -14.12 10.11
C GLU A 447 51.43 -14.10 10.35
N ALA A 448 50.68 -15.19 10.64
CA ALA A 448 50.82 -16.67 10.60
C ALA A 448 49.50 -17.30 11.19
N GLN A 449 49.01 -18.55 10.96
CA GLN A 449 49.22 -19.58 9.93
C GLN A 449 47.94 -20.50 9.82
N LYS A 450 48.05 -21.85 9.68
CA LYS A 450 46.96 -22.88 9.64
C LYS A 450 47.44 -24.14 10.44
N ARG A 451 46.72 -25.24 10.78
CA ARG A 451 45.75 -26.13 10.08
C ARG A 451 45.02 -27.17 11.00
N VAL A 452 43.77 -27.54 10.64
CA VAL A 452 43.15 -28.91 10.48
C VAL A 452 43.02 -29.96 11.63
N ILE A 453 41.76 -30.19 12.06
CA ILE A 453 40.95 -31.44 12.25
C ILE A 453 41.59 -32.79 12.70
N VAL A 454 41.02 -33.41 13.77
CA VAL A 454 40.61 -34.84 13.91
C VAL A 454 39.72 -35.03 15.18
N VAL A 455 38.95 -36.13 15.29
CA VAL A 455 37.98 -36.46 16.37
C VAL A 455 38.27 -37.84 16.99
N ILE A 456 38.06 -38.05 18.31
CA ILE A 456 37.66 -39.32 18.99
C ILE A 456 37.40 -39.10 20.51
N ALA A 457 36.77 -40.07 21.22
CA ALA A 457 36.25 -39.94 22.61
C ALA A 457 36.68 -41.07 23.58
N GLY A 458 36.36 -40.92 24.89
CA GLY A 458 36.43 -41.90 25.99
C GLY A 458 35.74 -41.33 27.26
N GLN A 459 34.85 -42.03 27.98
CA GLN A 459 35.02 -43.17 28.92
C GLN A 459 35.85 -42.82 30.19
N ASN A 460 35.55 -43.29 31.41
CA ASN A 460 34.42 -44.04 32.02
C ASN A 460 34.43 -43.73 33.57
N GLU A 461 33.49 -44.11 34.44
CA GLU A 461 33.30 -45.47 35.00
C GLU A 461 32.10 -45.57 36.00
N ASN A 462 31.36 -46.69 35.94
CA ASN A 462 31.00 -47.66 37.02
C ASN A 462 30.50 -47.18 38.41
N LEU A 463 29.60 -47.87 39.13
CA LEU A 463 28.85 -49.17 39.02
C LEU A 463 27.50 -48.96 39.81
N ALA A 464 26.57 -49.89 40.08
CA ALA A 464 26.54 -51.35 40.09
C ALA A 464 25.18 -51.92 39.60
N CYS A 465 24.88 -53.20 39.87
CA CYS A 465 23.77 -53.95 39.26
C CYS A 465 22.81 -54.62 40.25
N ASN A 466 21.58 -54.91 39.80
CA ASN A 466 20.97 -56.24 39.88
C ASN A 466 19.92 -56.43 38.76
N GLN A 467 19.67 -57.68 38.36
CA GLN A 467 18.89 -58.11 37.16
C GLN A 467 17.70 -59.02 37.59
N PRO A 468 16.87 -59.66 36.71
CA PRO A 468 16.79 -59.69 35.22
C PRO A 468 15.33 -59.43 34.69
N LEU A 469 14.84 -59.70 33.46
CA LEU A 469 15.36 -60.26 32.18
C LEU A 469 14.54 -59.65 30.99
N ASP A 470 14.21 -60.44 29.96
CA ASP A 470 13.17 -60.31 28.91
C ASP A 470 12.91 -58.88 28.35
N GLU A 471 13.79 -58.28 27.54
CA GLU A 471 14.10 -58.51 26.10
C GLU A 471 12.98 -58.07 25.10
N VAL A 472 13.24 -57.34 23.99
CA VAL A 472 14.49 -56.75 23.43
C VAL A 472 14.19 -55.58 22.44
N ALA A 473 15.02 -54.52 22.46
CA ALA A 473 15.27 -53.49 21.39
C ALA A 473 14.10 -52.62 20.82
N ARG A 474 14.27 -51.38 20.34
CA ARG A 474 15.35 -50.35 20.30
C ARG A 474 14.69 -48.97 19.97
N GLY A 475 15.42 -47.84 20.04
CA GLY A 475 14.86 -46.50 19.74
C GLY A 475 15.82 -45.50 19.08
N CYS A 476 15.39 -44.22 19.05
CA CYS A 476 16.09 -42.97 18.67
C CYS A 476 16.16 -42.52 17.18
N GLN A 477 15.23 -41.62 16.84
CA GLN A 477 15.41 -40.27 16.24
C GLN A 477 16.07 -39.99 14.85
N CYS A 478 15.31 -39.18 14.07
CA CYS A 478 15.71 -38.07 13.17
C CYS A 478 16.55 -38.31 11.90
N PHE A 479 15.93 -38.21 10.71
CA PHE A 479 15.91 -36.96 9.89
C PHE A 479 14.93 -37.07 8.68
N TYR A 480 14.67 -35.94 8.00
CA TYR A 480 13.86 -35.76 6.76
C TYR A 480 14.38 -36.56 5.54
N PRO A 481 13.57 -36.96 4.52
CA PRO A 481 13.04 -36.00 3.52
C PRO A 481 11.72 -36.33 2.75
N VAL A 482 11.16 -35.27 2.13
CA VAL A 482 10.55 -35.12 0.77
C VAL A 482 9.70 -36.24 0.11
N ARG A 483 8.56 -35.81 -0.48
CA ARG A 483 7.68 -36.35 -1.58
C ARG A 483 8.21 -37.59 -2.36
N VAL A 484 7.41 -38.52 -2.91
CA VAL A 484 6.02 -38.53 -3.45
C VAL A 484 5.45 -39.97 -3.34
N GLY A 485 4.12 -40.20 -3.30
CA GLY A 485 3.57 -41.48 -3.81
C GLY A 485 2.25 -42.00 -3.22
N MET A 486 1.18 -41.88 -4.01
CA MET A 486 -0.12 -42.59 -3.97
C MET A 486 -0.41 -43.65 -2.87
N GLY A 487 -1.45 -43.39 -2.07
CA GLY A 487 -2.69 -44.16 -2.21
C GLY A 487 -2.99 -45.31 -1.22
N ARG A 488 -3.83 -45.03 -0.21
CA ARG A 488 -4.90 -45.92 0.24
C ARG A 488 -6.14 -45.13 0.67
N ARG A 489 -7.32 -45.72 0.51
CA ARG A 489 -8.56 -45.24 1.13
C ARG A 489 -8.74 -45.96 2.46
N GLU A 490 -9.08 -45.24 3.52
CA GLU A 490 -9.80 -45.80 4.66
C GLU A 490 -10.99 -44.88 4.98
N ASN A 491 -12.14 -45.48 5.28
CA ASN A 491 -13.36 -44.75 5.61
C ASN A 491 -13.41 -44.51 7.12
N ILE A 492 -13.76 -43.30 7.54
CA ILE A 492 -14.22 -43.03 8.91
C ILE A 492 -15.65 -42.50 8.82
N ASN A 493 -16.55 -43.05 9.63
CA ASN A 493 -17.98 -42.75 9.59
C ASN A 493 -18.33 -41.46 10.36
N TYR A 494 -19.46 -40.87 9.98
CA TYR A 494 -20.17 -39.83 10.75
C TYR A 494 -20.38 -40.22 12.22
N GLY A 495 -20.41 -39.24 13.13
CA GLY A 495 -20.90 -39.53 14.48
C GLY A 495 -20.77 -38.54 15.63
N GLN A 496 -20.47 -37.25 15.46
CA GLN A 496 -20.62 -36.26 16.54
C GLN A 496 -21.22 -34.94 16.04
N SER A 497 -22.04 -34.31 16.88
CA SER A 497 -22.77 -33.07 16.59
C SER A 497 -21.95 -31.83 16.94
N CYS A 498 -21.75 -30.94 15.97
CA CYS A 498 -21.20 -29.61 16.25
C CYS A 498 -22.24 -28.77 16.99
N THR A 499 -21.98 -28.44 18.26
CA THR A 499 -22.69 -27.37 18.96
C THR A 499 -22.34 -26.06 18.27
N ALA A 500 -23.32 -25.33 17.76
CA ALA A 500 -23.07 -24.05 17.10
C ALA A 500 -22.60 -23.01 18.12
N VAL A 501 -21.42 -22.42 17.89
CA VAL A 501 -21.03 -21.17 18.55
C VAL A 501 -21.86 -20.07 17.91
N SER A 502 -22.85 -19.54 18.65
CA SER A 502 -23.63 -18.39 18.19
C SER A 502 -22.74 -17.15 18.16
N LEU A 503 -22.59 -16.54 16.99
CA LEU A 503 -22.07 -15.17 16.87
C LEU A 503 -22.94 -14.21 17.71
N PRO A 504 -22.37 -13.13 18.26
CA PRO A 504 -23.14 -12.15 19.04
C PRO A 504 -24.23 -11.52 18.17
N ALA A 505 -25.44 -11.41 18.70
CA ALA A 505 -26.54 -10.73 18.03
C ALA A 505 -26.22 -9.23 17.92
N VAL A 506 -26.51 -8.64 16.75
CA VAL A 506 -26.38 -7.19 16.53
C VAL A 506 -27.41 -6.48 17.41
N ILE A 507 -26.93 -5.71 18.39
CA ILE A 507 -27.77 -4.89 19.27
C ILE A 507 -28.00 -3.53 18.59
N ASN A 508 -29.26 -3.09 18.54
CA ASN A 508 -29.61 -1.78 17.99
C ASN A 508 -28.97 -0.65 18.82
N GLU A 509 -28.42 0.36 18.14
CA GLU A 509 -27.69 1.49 18.74
C GLU A 509 -28.51 2.25 19.80
N GLU A 510 -29.82 2.33 19.60
CA GLU A 510 -30.79 2.91 20.53
C GLU A 510 -30.82 2.19 21.89
N VAL A 511 -30.73 0.84 21.88
CA VAL A 511 -30.66 0.01 23.10
C VAL A 511 -29.30 0.16 23.78
N THR A 512 -28.22 0.25 23.00
CA THR A 512 -26.85 0.44 23.53
C THR A 512 -26.75 1.73 24.36
N ASN A 513 -27.35 2.83 23.90
CA ASN A 513 -27.35 4.11 24.60
C ASN A 513 -28.14 4.06 25.93
N GLU A 514 -29.34 3.47 25.94
CA GLU A 514 -30.15 3.35 27.16
C GLU A 514 -29.43 2.51 28.24
N VAL A 515 -28.74 1.45 27.82
CA VAL A 515 -27.98 0.56 28.71
C VAL A 515 -26.72 1.26 29.25
N VAL A 516 -26.00 2.01 28.41
CA VAL A 516 -24.85 2.82 28.85
C VAL A 516 -25.28 3.89 29.87
N GLN A 517 -26.45 4.52 29.68
CA GLN A 517 -26.99 5.46 30.66
C GLN A 517 -27.34 4.77 32.00
N GLN A 518 -28.06 3.64 31.97
CA GLN A 518 -28.33 2.86 33.20
C GLN A 518 -27.04 2.36 33.89
N CYS A 519 -25.99 2.06 33.10
CA CYS A 519 -24.67 1.70 33.60
C CYS A 519 -24.01 2.87 34.35
N HIS A 520 -24.09 4.09 33.80
CA HIS A 520 -23.58 5.32 34.42
C HIS A 520 -24.38 5.77 35.65
N GLU A 521 -25.70 5.55 35.67
CA GLU A 521 -26.58 5.92 36.80
C GLU A 521 -26.49 4.93 37.98
N SER A 522 -25.90 3.74 37.78
CA SER A 522 -25.66 2.78 38.85
C SER A 522 -24.60 3.25 39.85
N THR A 523 -25.02 3.53 41.08
CA THR A 523 -24.11 3.80 42.22
C THR A 523 -23.50 2.54 42.85
N ALA A 524 -23.81 1.35 42.34
CA ALA A 524 -23.20 0.09 42.80
C ALA A 524 -21.88 -0.17 42.04
N ALA A 525 -20.82 -0.52 42.78
CA ALA A 525 -19.48 -0.73 42.22
C ALA A 525 -19.47 -1.81 41.13
N ASN A 526 -20.26 -2.87 41.33
CA ASN A 526 -20.64 -3.87 40.33
C ASN A 526 -22.17 -3.87 40.21
N ALA A 527 -22.69 -3.78 38.99
CA ALA A 527 -24.12 -3.88 38.69
C ALA A 527 -24.38 -4.79 37.49
N THR A 528 -25.62 -5.26 37.39
CA THR A 528 -26.02 -6.31 36.45
C THR A 528 -27.32 -5.88 35.79
N ILE A 529 -27.25 -5.52 34.51
CA ILE A 529 -28.36 -4.93 33.75
C ILE A 529 -28.85 -5.98 32.75
N THR A 530 -30.13 -6.34 32.83
CA THR A 530 -30.78 -7.23 31.85
C THR A 530 -31.29 -6.39 30.69
N LEU A 531 -30.88 -6.71 29.46
CA LEU A 531 -31.26 -5.94 28.28
C LEU A 531 -32.77 -6.10 27.98
N PRO A 532 -33.55 -5.02 27.81
CA PRO A 532 -34.95 -5.11 27.42
C PRO A 532 -35.14 -5.96 26.14
N GLY A 533 -35.95 -7.01 26.24
CA GLY A 533 -36.27 -7.87 25.09
C GLY A 533 -35.23 -8.93 24.70
N SER A 534 -34.17 -9.18 25.49
CA SER A 534 -33.24 -10.28 25.22
C SER A 534 -32.79 -11.02 26.49
N ASN A 535 -32.22 -12.22 26.32
CA ASN A 535 -31.63 -13.01 27.40
C ASN A 535 -30.18 -12.59 27.73
N THR A 536 -29.73 -11.44 27.23
CA THR A 536 -28.37 -10.93 27.43
C THR A 536 -28.30 -10.05 28.67
N ILE A 537 -27.25 -10.24 29.46
CA ILE A 537 -26.97 -9.50 30.68
C ILE A 537 -25.68 -8.70 30.47
N ALA A 538 -25.72 -7.40 30.70
CA ALA A 538 -24.55 -6.52 30.75
C ALA A 538 -24.02 -6.40 32.18
N ILE A 539 -22.72 -6.59 32.35
CA ILE A 539 -22.02 -6.40 33.63
C ILE A 539 -21.37 -5.02 33.62
N CYS A 540 -21.78 -4.19 34.58
CA CYS A 540 -21.33 -2.82 34.76
C CYS A 540 -20.38 -2.73 35.96
N VAL A 541 -19.20 -2.15 35.77
CA VAL A 541 -18.24 -1.86 36.85
C VAL A 541 -17.81 -0.40 36.75
N ASN A 542 -17.96 0.35 37.85
CA ASN A 542 -17.63 1.79 37.93
C ASN A 542 -18.16 2.63 36.76
N GLY A 543 -19.42 2.42 36.36
CA GLY A 543 -20.06 3.17 35.28
C GLY A 543 -19.70 2.76 33.85
N ARG A 544 -19.07 1.59 33.66
CA ARG A 544 -18.72 1.05 32.32
C ARG A 544 -19.15 -0.40 32.17
N ILE A 545 -19.66 -0.75 30.99
CA ILE A 545 -19.90 -2.14 30.62
C ILE A 545 -18.53 -2.80 30.42
N VAL A 546 -18.28 -3.93 31.09
CA VAL A 546 -17.03 -4.71 30.97
C VAL A 546 -17.25 -6.05 30.26
N GLU A 547 -18.47 -6.60 30.32
CA GLU A 547 -18.80 -7.88 29.70
C GLU A 547 -20.31 -7.96 29.39
N THR A 548 -20.68 -8.66 28.33
CA THR A 548 -22.08 -9.01 28.00
C THR A 548 -22.20 -10.51 27.82
N VAL A 549 -23.08 -11.15 28.58
CA VAL A 549 -23.25 -12.61 28.60
C VAL A 549 -24.67 -12.96 28.17
N ALA A 550 -24.79 -13.74 27.09
CA ALA A 550 -26.06 -14.33 26.66
C ALA A 550 -26.39 -15.54 27.56
N ASN A 551 -27.45 -15.45 28.36
CA ASN A 551 -27.78 -16.49 29.34
C ASN A 551 -28.66 -17.59 28.70
N ALA A 552 -28.24 -18.85 28.83
CA ALA A 552 -28.77 -19.98 28.08
C ALA A 552 -29.18 -21.17 28.96
N VAL A 553 -29.92 -20.91 30.05
CA VAL A 553 -30.50 -21.96 30.93
C VAL A 553 -31.96 -21.67 31.24
N ASP A 554 -32.77 -22.73 31.28
CA ASP A 554 -34.20 -22.74 31.56
C ASP A 554 -34.55 -22.25 32.98
N THR A 555 -35.76 -21.70 33.16
CA THR A 555 -36.20 -21.08 34.41
C THR A 555 -36.67 -22.12 35.43
N THR A 556 -35.88 -22.41 36.48
CA THR A 556 -36.38 -22.73 37.84
C THR A 556 -35.27 -22.92 38.88
N TRP A 557 -34.84 -21.84 39.56
CA TRP A 557 -34.44 -21.92 40.98
C TRP A 557 -34.42 -20.54 41.66
N SER A 558 -34.92 -20.48 42.90
CA SER A 558 -34.98 -19.25 43.71
C SER A 558 -34.00 -19.33 44.88
N GLY A 559 -32.85 -18.67 44.77
CA GLY A 559 -31.86 -18.59 45.84
C GLY A 559 -30.93 -17.39 45.65
N ALA A 560 -30.95 -16.44 46.59
CA ALA A 560 -30.04 -15.31 46.55
C ALA A 560 -28.63 -15.76 47.00
N VAL A 561 -27.64 -15.57 46.13
CA VAL A 561 -26.22 -15.82 46.45
C VAL A 561 -25.49 -14.50 46.46
N ASN A 562 -24.87 -14.17 47.59
CA ASN A 562 -24.19 -12.91 47.82
C ASN A 562 -22.67 -13.14 47.78
N PHE A 563 -21.98 -12.65 46.74
CA PHE A 563 -20.55 -12.88 46.55
C PHE A 563 -19.72 -11.70 47.05
N SER A 564 -18.94 -11.92 48.10
CA SER A 564 -17.87 -11.02 48.56
C SER A 564 -16.59 -11.81 48.81
N ASN A 565 -15.49 -11.40 48.17
CA ASN A 565 -14.10 -11.72 48.48
C ASN A 565 -13.72 -13.19 48.75
N THR A 566 -12.90 -13.80 47.88
CA THR A 566 -11.65 -14.48 48.28
C THR A 566 -10.75 -14.68 47.04
N VAL A 567 -9.48 -14.34 47.18
CA VAL A 567 -8.38 -14.79 46.31
C VAL A 567 -7.51 -15.74 47.15
N LEU A 568 -6.83 -16.68 46.48
CA LEU A 568 -6.04 -17.82 47.00
C LEU A 568 -6.80 -19.12 47.37
N SER A 569 -6.09 -20.23 47.12
CA SER A 569 -6.35 -21.62 47.52
C SER A 569 -7.63 -22.33 47.04
N VAL A 570 -7.50 -23.06 45.92
CA VAL A 570 -7.83 -24.50 45.90
C VAL A 570 -6.74 -25.25 45.15
N ALA A 571 -6.24 -26.32 45.76
CA ALA A 571 -5.59 -27.44 45.06
C ALA A 571 -6.27 -28.74 45.54
N GLN A 572 -6.13 -29.82 44.75
CA GLN A 572 -6.61 -31.18 45.08
C GLN A 572 -8.13 -31.43 45.07
N ALA A 573 -8.70 -31.59 43.87
CA ALA A 573 -9.57 -32.72 43.53
C ALA A 573 -9.59 -32.90 42.00
N GLY A 574 -9.64 -34.13 41.49
CA GLY A 574 -9.71 -34.42 40.05
C GLY A 574 -10.60 -35.64 39.77
N PRO A 575 -10.61 -36.20 38.54
CA PRO A 575 -9.87 -35.76 37.35
C PRO A 575 -10.75 -35.52 36.10
N ILE A 576 -10.45 -34.48 35.31
CA ILE A 576 -10.92 -34.36 33.91
C ILE A 576 -9.71 -34.10 33.01
N GLY A 577 -9.06 -35.19 32.60
CA GLY A 577 -7.94 -35.13 31.65
C GLY A 577 -8.45 -35.03 30.23
N ILE A 578 -8.40 -33.82 29.64
CA ILE A 578 -8.31 -33.55 28.19
C ILE A 578 -7.95 -32.07 27.95
N LEU A 579 -8.53 -31.12 28.71
CA LEU A 579 -8.23 -29.69 28.51
C LEU A 579 -6.76 -29.33 28.81
N ASN A 580 -6.20 -29.78 29.94
CA ASN A 580 -4.84 -29.41 30.35
C ASN A 580 -3.75 -29.74 29.32
N ASP A 581 -3.96 -30.77 28.49
CA ASP A 581 -2.98 -31.17 27.47
C ASP A 581 -2.97 -30.21 26.26
N ILE A 582 -4.10 -29.56 25.98
CA ILE A 582 -4.22 -28.50 24.97
C ILE A 582 -3.64 -27.18 25.51
N THR A 583 -3.99 -26.78 26.74
CA THR A 583 -3.49 -25.53 27.34
C THR A 583 -1.97 -25.58 27.54
N THR A 584 -1.43 -26.71 28.01
CA THR A 584 0.03 -26.88 28.18
C THR A 584 0.75 -26.76 26.84
N LYS A 585 0.26 -27.41 25.77
CA LYS A 585 0.87 -27.33 24.43
C LYS A 585 0.74 -25.95 23.79
N ALA A 586 -0.33 -25.22 24.09
CA ALA A 586 -0.46 -23.81 23.68
C ALA A 586 0.60 -22.94 24.36
N LEU A 587 0.79 -23.07 25.69
CA LEU A 587 1.87 -22.35 26.40
C LEU A 587 3.26 -22.76 25.92
N GLU A 588 3.57 -24.06 25.78
CA GLU A 588 4.87 -24.54 25.26
C GLU A 588 5.17 -24.01 23.85
N THR A 589 4.13 -23.78 23.03
CA THR A 589 4.28 -23.19 21.70
C THR A 589 4.47 -21.67 21.78
N GLN A 590 3.74 -20.99 22.67
CA GLN A 590 3.86 -19.55 22.89
C GLN A 590 5.23 -19.18 23.48
N GLU A 591 5.69 -19.89 24.51
CA GLU A 591 7.04 -19.71 25.07
C GLU A 591 8.11 -19.94 24.00
N ARG A 592 8.00 -20.98 23.18
CA ARG A 592 8.94 -21.24 22.07
C ARG A 592 8.94 -20.16 21.00
N VAL A 593 7.79 -19.62 20.62
CA VAL A 593 7.71 -18.50 19.68
C VAL A 593 8.34 -17.25 20.29
N GLN A 594 8.08 -16.99 21.57
CA GLN A 594 8.64 -15.85 22.31
C GLN A 594 10.17 -15.97 22.47
N ASP A 595 10.69 -17.15 22.78
CA ASP A 595 12.14 -17.43 22.83
C ASP A 595 12.81 -17.27 21.46
N VAL A 596 12.16 -17.72 20.37
CA VAL A 596 12.66 -17.54 19.00
C VAL A 596 12.71 -16.05 18.64
N VAL A 597 11.64 -15.29 18.89
CA VAL A 597 11.59 -13.85 18.62
C VAL A 597 12.63 -13.09 19.45
N LEU A 598 12.77 -13.40 20.75
CA LEU A 598 13.82 -12.85 21.60
C LEU A 598 15.23 -13.21 21.11
N SER A 599 15.44 -14.42 20.57
CA SER A 599 16.74 -14.87 20.06
C SER A 599 17.20 -14.15 18.79
N VAL A 600 16.26 -13.58 18.01
CA VAL A 600 16.52 -12.82 16.79
C VAL A 600 16.70 -11.32 17.07
N LEU A 601 16.05 -10.78 18.11
CA LEU A 601 16.08 -9.34 18.43
C LEU A 601 17.16 -8.94 19.45
N ALA A 602 17.56 -9.84 20.35
CA ALA A 602 18.53 -9.54 21.40
C ALA A 602 19.97 -9.44 20.88
N GLN A 603 20.62 -8.30 21.09
CA GLN A 603 22.05 -8.13 20.80
C GLN A 603 22.89 -8.89 21.84
N GLY A 604 23.81 -9.73 21.38
CA GLY A 604 24.84 -10.32 22.25
C GLY A 604 25.83 -9.25 22.73
N ILE A 605 26.11 -9.20 24.03
CA ILE A 605 27.11 -8.29 24.62
C ILE A 605 28.07 -9.03 25.55
N GLU A 606 29.24 -8.46 25.77
CA GLU A 606 30.25 -8.99 26.71
C GLU A 606 29.92 -8.62 28.17
N TYR A 607 30.58 -9.30 29.12
CA TYR A 607 30.50 -8.89 30.53
C TYR A 607 31.01 -7.45 30.71
N ARG A 608 30.44 -6.72 31.67
CA ARG A 608 30.72 -5.30 31.97
C ARG A 608 30.28 -4.29 30.89
N ALA A 609 29.84 -4.74 29.71
CA ALA A 609 29.15 -3.86 28.76
C ALA A 609 27.70 -3.57 29.22
N SER A 610 27.25 -2.33 29.05
CA SER A 610 25.86 -1.94 29.29
C SER A 610 25.00 -2.18 28.05
N CYS A 611 23.77 -2.65 28.24
CA CYS A 611 22.85 -2.92 27.13
C CYS A 611 22.38 -1.63 26.46
N SER A 612 22.76 -1.44 25.19
CA SER A 612 22.44 -0.26 24.37
C SER A 612 21.18 -0.41 23.50
N ARG A 613 20.50 -1.55 23.55
CA ARG A 613 19.20 -1.81 22.91
C ARG A 613 18.11 -2.02 23.96
N LEU A 614 16.87 -2.18 23.52
CA LEU A 614 15.74 -2.53 24.38
C LEU A 614 16.00 -3.83 25.18
N ILE A 615 16.63 -4.81 24.52
CA ILE A 615 16.94 -6.15 25.03
C ILE A 615 18.33 -6.58 24.54
N CYS A 616 19.16 -7.13 25.42
CA CYS A 616 20.45 -7.76 25.12
C CYS A 616 20.54 -9.15 25.76
N ARG A 617 21.40 -10.02 25.18
CA ARG A 617 21.71 -11.35 25.71
C ARG A 617 23.15 -11.40 26.21
N CYS A 618 23.32 -11.92 27.43
CA CYS A 618 24.59 -12.07 28.10
C CYS A 618 25.32 -13.38 27.73
N PRO A 619 26.62 -13.51 28.05
CA PRO A 619 27.39 -14.72 27.76
C PRO A 619 26.98 -15.95 28.57
N ASP A 620 26.26 -15.77 29.69
CA ASP A 620 25.59 -16.86 30.45
C ASP A 620 24.22 -17.27 29.85
N GLY A 621 23.81 -16.63 28.74
CA GLY A 621 22.52 -16.84 28.09
C GLY A 621 21.37 -16.02 28.69
N SER A 622 21.57 -15.35 29.83
CA SER A 622 20.56 -14.49 30.44
C SER A 622 20.20 -13.30 29.55
N VAL A 623 18.99 -12.76 29.76
CA VAL A 623 18.45 -11.66 28.98
C VAL A 623 18.27 -10.46 29.91
N ILE A 624 18.76 -9.29 29.46
CA ILE A 624 18.72 -8.04 30.20
C ILE A 624 18.13 -6.92 29.35
N ASN A 625 17.51 -5.95 30.02
CA ASN A 625 16.93 -4.77 29.37
C ASN A 625 17.97 -3.65 29.20
N TRP A 626 17.59 -2.61 28.47
CA TRP A 626 18.35 -1.36 28.31
C TRP A 626 19.01 -0.87 29.62
N ALA A 627 20.24 -0.36 29.50
CA ALA A 627 21.14 0.08 30.56
C ALA A 627 21.58 -0.99 31.59
N GLY A 628 21.03 -2.21 31.59
CA GLY A 628 21.52 -3.32 32.41
C GLY A 628 22.92 -3.79 32.01
N VAL A 629 23.63 -4.43 32.94
CA VAL A 629 24.99 -4.99 32.72
C VAL A 629 25.00 -6.50 32.95
N CYS A 630 25.75 -7.25 32.14
CA CYS A 630 25.83 -8.70 32.29
C CYS A 630 26.59 -9.12 33.56
N ARG A 631 25.95 -9.99 34.35
CA ARG A 631 26.43 -10.49 35.64
C ARG A 631 27.48 -11.59 35.47
N GLU A 632 28.68 -11.38 36.02
CA GLU A 632 29.81 -12.31 35.97
C GLU A 632 29.76 -13.41 37.04
N VAL A 633 29.11 -13.18 38.18
CA VAL A 633 28.97 -14.17 39.28
C VAL A 633 27.58 -14.13 39.89
N SER A 634 27.02 -15.30 40.22
CA SER A 634 25.69 -15.42 40.84
C SER A 634 25.67 -15.10 42.34
N SER A 635 26.83 -15.12 43.01
CA SER A 635 26.99 -14.73 44.41
C SER A 635 28.45 -14.33 44.71
N CYS A 636 28.62 -13.48 45.72
CA CYS A 636 29.93 -13.09 46.26
C CYS A 636 30.24 -13.98 47.46
N SER A 637 30.89 -15.13 47.26
CA SER A 637 31.13 -16.14 48.31
C SER A 637 32.58 -16.30 48.74
N ASN A 638 33.52 -15.74 47.97
CA ASN A 638 34.95 -15.93 48.10
C ASN A 638 35.70 -14.68 47.60
N THR A 639 36.92 -14.45 48.08
CA THR A 639 37.84 -13.40 47.59
C THR A 639 38.07 -13.44 46.07
N ASP A 640 38.02 -14.62 45.46
CA ASP A 640 38.19 -14.81 44.01
C ASP A 640 36.98 -14.28 43.18
N THR A 641 35.97 -13.73 43.85
CA THR A 641 34.85 -13.01 43.23
C THR A 641 34.97 -11.49 43.31
N ASP A 642 35.85 -10.93 44.14
CA ASP A 642 35.97 -9.47 44.32
C ASP A 642 36.25 -8.75 43.00
N GLY A 643 35.56 -7.63 42.77
CA GLY A 643 35.62 -6.86 41.53
C GLY A 643 34.87 -7.47 40.34
N LYS A 644 34.13 -8.58 40.51
CA LYS A 644 33.22 -9.14 39.49
C LYS A 644 31.79 -8.65 39.67
N VAL A 645 31.07 -8.46 38.56
CA VAL A 645 29.67 -8.00 38.53
C VAL A 645 28.74 -9.08 39.10
N CYS A 646 27.97 -8.75 40.12
CA CYS A 646 27.15 -9.69 40.90
C CYS A 646 25.63 -9.54 40.73
N ASP A 647 25.17 -8.44 40.12
CA ASP A 647 23.79 -8.27 39.66
C ASP A 647 23.70 -7.44 38.37
N TYR A 648 22.50 -7.35 37.80
CA TYR A 648 22.29 -6.64 36.53
C TYR A 648 22.29 -5.10 36.65
N ALA A 649 22.41 -4.56 37.86
CA ALA A 649 22.59 -3.13 38.11
C ALA A 649 24.08 -2.71 38.07
N GLY A 650 24.99 -3.63 37.76
CA GLY A 650 26.42 -3.36 37.65
C GLY A 650 27.17 -3.31 38.99
N HIS A 651 26.52 -3.70 40.09
CA HIS A 651 27.20 -3.82 41.39
C HIS A 651 28.29 -4.90 41.33
N THR A 652 29.38 -4.71 42.07
CA THR A 652 30.50 -5.66 42.12
C THR A 652 30.67 -6.31 43.49
N CYS A 653 31.27 -7.49 43.53
CA CYS A 653 31.63 -8.13 44.79
C CYS A 653 32.74 -7.35 45.51
N GLN A 654 32.58 -7.17 46.82
CA GLN A 654 33.60 -6.67 47.72
C GLN A 654 33.42 -7.30 49.11
N ALA A 655 34.35 -8.16 49.51
CA ALA A 655 34.35 -8.85 50.81
C ALA A 655 33.03 -9.61 51.11
N ASP A 656 32.76 -10.64 50.30
CA ASP A 656 31.62 -11.55 50.39
C ASP A 656 30.23 -10.88 50.33
N ARG A 657 30.16 -9.69 49.71
CA ARG A 657 28.93 -8.92 49.51
C ARG A 657 28.90 -8.26 48.14
N CYS A 658 27.71 -8.22 47.54
CA CYS A 658 27.44 -7.46 46.34
C CYS A 658 27.26 -5.98 46.74
N ASN A 659 28.27 -5.15 46.50
CA ASN A 659 28.34 -3.76 46.96
C ASN A 659 28.63 -2.84 45.77
N GLY A 660 27.62 -2.11 45.30
CA GLY A 660 27.86 -0.97 44.42
C GLY A 660 28.24 0.30 45.20
N PRO A 661 28.95 1.25 44.58
CA PRO A 661 28.71 2.66 44.92
C PRO A 661 27.22 2.93 44.68
N LYS A 662 26.59 3.78 45.51
CA LYS A 662 25.24 4.25 45.20
C LYS A 662 25.28 5.08 43.92
N VAL A 663 24.88 4.49 42.80
CA VAL A 663 24.40 5.25 41.64
C VAL A 663 23.23 6.08 42.16
N LYS A 664 23.42 7.39 42.29
CA LYS A 664 22.31 8.31 42.47
C LYS A 664 21.44 8.20 41.23
N SER A 665 20.14 8.00 41.42
CA SER A 665 19.14 8.26 40.39
C SER A 665 18.95 9.77 40.20
N GLU A 666 20.00 10.46 39.73
CA GLU A 666 19.83 11.70 38.96
C GLU A 666 19.35 11.25 37.56
N LEU A 667 18.28 11.85 37.03
CA LEU A 667 17.71 11.44 35.73
C LEU A 667 18.73 11.69 34.61
N GLN A 668 18.95 10.69 33.76
CA GLN A 668 19.73 10.85 32.53
C GLN A 668 18.93 11.63 31.47
N ASN A 669 19.04 12.96 31.50
CA ASN A 669 18.45 13.87 30.50
C ASN A 669 19.55 14.56 29.68
N SER A 670 20.32 13.82 28.87
CA SER A 670 21.01 14.29 27.64
C SER A 670 21.64 13.12 26.85
N PRO A 671 21.90 13.28 25.54
CA PRO A 671 22.39 12.20 24.67
C PRO A 671 23.92 12.12 24.56
N ASN A 672 24.44 10.90 24.41
CA ASN A 672 25.87 10.67 24.13
C ASN A 672 26.31 11.29 22.79
N PHE A 673 27.42 12.03 22.82
CA PHE A 673 28.10 12.55 21.63
C PHE A 673 28.88 11.45 20.91
N VAL A 674 28.82 11.40 19.58
CA VAL A 674 29.62 10.49 18.74
C VAL A 674 30.16 11.24 17.54
N SER A 675 31.48 11.42 17.47
CA SER A 675 32.15 12.04 16.33
C SER A 675 32.37 11.04 15.18
N LYS A 676 32.05 11.47 13.95
CA LYS A 676 32.48 10.84 12.70
C LYS A 676 32.67 11.91 11.64
N ALA A 677 33.90 12.07 11.15
CA ALA A 677 34.21 12.99 10.07
C ALA A 677 33.86 12.39 8.70
N TYR A 678 33.20 13.18 7.86
CA TYR A 678 33.05 13.00 6.42
C TYR A 678 33.36 14.34 5.74
N ALA A 679 33.66 14.34 4.43
CA ALA A 679 34.01 15.58 3.72
C ALA A 679 32.82 16.56 3.70
N VAL A 680 33.08 17.83 4.02
CA VAL A 680 32.05 18.83 4.31
C VAL A 680 31.90 19.83 3.16
N GLU A 681 30.71 19.90 2.56
CA GLU A 681 30.20 21.13 1.96
C GLU A 681 29.65 22.02 3.07
N THR A 682 29.88 23.34 2.99
CA THR A 682 29.62 24.28 4.09
C THR A 682 28.14 24.30 4.49
N PRO A 683 27.77 23.88 5.72
CA PRO A 683 26.38 23.89 6.15
C PRO A 683 25.88 25.33 6.35
N ASN A 684 24.56 25.47 6.29
CA ASN A 684 23.85 26.71 6.60
C ASN A 684 23.54 26.82 8.10
N TYR A 685 23.42 28.05 8.60
CA TYR A 685 23.37 28.32 10.03
C TYR A 685 22.49 29.52 10.38
N THR A 686 21.65 29.37 11.39
CA THR A 686 20.98 30.49 12.06
C THR A 686 21.97 31.18 12.99
N GLU A 687 22.08 32.51 12.87
CA GLU A 687 22.91 33.33 13.78
C GLU A 687 22.14 33.63 15.06
N PHE A 688 22.53 33.01 16.18
CA PHE A 688 22.01 33.37 17.50
C PHE A 688 23.01 34.28 18.21
N VAL A 689 22.51 35.41 18.74
CA VAL A 689 23.27 36.29 19.61
C VAL A 689 23.35 35.66 21.00
N LEU A 690 24.58 35.39 21.44
CA LEU A 690 24.87 34.99 22.82
C LEU A 690 24.99 36.24 23.69
N ASP A 691 24.40 36.21 24.88
CA ASP A 691 24.73 37.19 25.91
C ASP A 691 26.23 37.06 26.26
N SER A 692 27.01 38.09 25.96
CA SER A 692 28.48 38.06 26.02
C SER A 692 29.05 38.09 27.45
N GLN A 693 28.21 38.13 28.48
CA GLN A 693 28.62 38.01 29.89
C GLN A 693 28.22 36.67 30.51
N THR A 694 27.21 35.99 29.96
CA THR A 694 26.58 34.81 30.59
C THR A 694 26.51 33.57 29.71
N GLY A 695 26.79 33.66 28.40
CA GLY A 695 26.69 32.52 27.48
C GLY A 695 25.26 32.02 27.25
N ILE A 696 24.26 32.85 27.59
CA ILE A 696 22.85 32.49 27.49
C ILE A 696 22.32 32.81 26.09
N LEU A 697 21.67 31.80 25.49
CA LEU A 697 20.80 31.89 24.33
C LEU A 697 19.35 32.12 24.80
N THR A 698 18.60 32.88 24.01
CA THR A 698 17.15 33.10 24.18
C THR A 698 16.43 32.96 22.85
N GLY A 699 15.15 32.57 22.88
CA GLY A 699 14.36 32.36 21.66
C GLY A 699 14.74 31.11 20.85
N ILE A 700 15.43 30.15 21.47
CA ILE A 700 15.64 28.81 20.93
C ILE A 700 14.49 27.89 21.36
N GLU A 701 14.00 27.05 20.44
CA GLU A 701 12.84 26.17 20.63
C GLU A 701 13.28 24.74 20.96
N ALA A 702 12.33 23.84 21.26
CA ALA A 702 12.64 22.43 21.51
C ALA A 702 13.02 21.72 20.21
N GLY A 703 14.17 21.05 20.21
CA GLY A 703 14.76 20.46 19.02
C GLY A 703 16.16 19.88 19.24
N VAL A 704 16.75 19.35 18.17
CA VAL A 704 18.16 18.96 18.10
C VAL A 704 18.86 19.92 17.14
N TYR A 705 19.99 20.45 17.58
CA TYR A 705 20.75 21.48 16.91
C TYR A 705 22.20 21.05 16.72
N SER A 706 22.93 21.70 15.80
CA SER A 706 24.38 21.52 15.69
C SER A 706 25.13 22.80 15.32
N PHE A 707 26.32 22.98 15.89
CA PHE A 707 27.24 24.06 15.54
C PHE A 707 28.61 23.49 15.19
N GLU A 708 29.42 24.25 14.45
CA GLU A 708 30.76 23.83 14.03
C GLU A 708 31.81 24.76 14.67
N HIS A 709 32.87 24.17 15.21
CA HIS A 709 33.98 24.89 15.82
C HIS A 709 35.31 24.17 15.50
N GLU A 710 36.30 24.92 15.01
CA GLU A 710 37.61 24.41 14.55
C GLU A 710 37.53 23.25 13.51
N GLY A 711 36.38 23.06 12.87
CA GLY A 711 36.10 22.00 11.89
C GLY A 711 35.40 20.77 12.46
N GLU A 712 35.24 20.67 13.79
CA GLU A 712 34.44 19.66 14.46
C GLU A 712 32.98 20.13 14.63
N ARG A 713 32.02 19.21 14.47
CA ARG A 713 30.59 19.52 14.57
C ARG A 713 29.96 18.90 15.82
N TYR A 714 29.45 19.77 16.69
CA TYR A 714 28.87 19.44 17.99
C TYR A 714 27.35 19.46 17.89
N TYR A 715 26.66 18.53 18.57
CA TYR A 715 25.20 18.43 18.58
C TYR A 715 24.67 18.64 19.99
N PHE A 716 23.55 19.35 20.13
CA PHE A 716 22.89 19.50 21.43
C PHE A 716 21.37 19.41 21.29
N GLN A 717 20.70 18.99 22.36
CA GLN A 717 19.25 18.86 22.42
C GLN A 717 18.67 19.87 23.40
N VAL A 718 17.63 20.58 22.95
CA VAL A 718 16.77 21.43 23.78
C VAL A 718 15.44 20.71 23.96
N THR A 719 15.04 20.47 25.20
CA THR A 719 13.74 19.85 25.52
C THR A 719 12.76 20.89 26.06
N ASP A 720 11.46 20.59 25.96
CA ASP A 720 10.41 21.44 26.56
C ASP A 720 10.68 21.64 28.07
N GLU A 721 11.05 20.57 28.80
CA GLU A 721 11.43 20.64 30.23
C GLU A 721 12.60 21.60 30.51
N LEU A 722 13.59 21.68 29.61
CA LEU A 722 14.75 22.56 29.76
C LEU A 722 14.34 24.03 29.57
N LEU A 723 13.47 24.30 28.60
CA LEU A 723 12.95 25.64 28.33
C LEU A 723 12.01 26.12 29.44
N GLU A 724 11.12 25.26 29.95
CA GLU A 724 10.24 25.59 31.08
C GLU A 724 11.05 25.89 32.34
N ARG A 725 11.98 24.98 32.71
CA ARG A 725 12.81 25.11 33.93
C ARG A 725 13.66 26.38 33.95
N ASN A 726 14.11 26.82 32.78
CA ASN A 726 15.00 27.97 32.63
C ASN A 726 14.29 29.24 32.08
N ASN A 727 12.96 29.22 31.93
CA ASN A 727 12.16 30.33 31.40
C ASN A 727 12.67 30.83 30.02
N GLY A 728 12.77 29.91 29.05
CA GLY A 728 13.16 30.19 27.67
C GLY A 728 14.64 30.53 27.46
N LYS A 729 15.49 30.24 28.45
CA LYS A 729 16.95 30.46 28.42
C LYS A 729 17.69 29.13 28.30
N VAL A 730 18.68 29.07 27.42
CA VAL A 730 19.58 27.91 27.32
C VAL A 730 21.01 28.40 27.45
N PHE A 731 21.75 27.83 28.39
CA PHE A 731 23.19 28.01 28.49
C PHE A 731 23.87 26.83 27.81
N LEU A 732 24.82 27.10 26.91
CA LEU A 732 25.59 26.06 26.23
C LEU A 732 27.08 26.18 26.60
N PHE A 733 27.70 25.02 26.72
CA PHE A 733 29.13 24.86 26.96
C PHE A 733 29.62 23.65 26.16
N VAL A 734 30.90 23.62 25.83
CA VAL A 734 31.58 22.39 25.40
C VAL A 734 32.07 21.69 26.66
N ASP A 735 31.44 20.57 26.98
CA ASP A 735 31.95 19.62 27.97
C ASP A 735 33.25 19.01 27.43
N LEU A 736 34.36 19.27 28.12
CA LEU A 736 35.69 18.81 27.72
C LEU A 736 36.16 17.60 28.52
N ASN A 737 35.39 17.15 29.52
CA ASN A 737 35.77 16.06 30.41
C ASN A 737 34.77 14.88 30.47
N GLY A 738 33.58 15.04 29.90
CA GLY A 738 32.54 14.02 29.73
C GLY A 738 31.75 13.73 30.99
N ASN A 739 31.34 14.77 31.73
CA ASN A 739 30.63 14.64 33.02
C ASN A 739 29.21 15.24 33.06
N ASP A 740 28.74 15.80 31.94
CA ASP A 740 27.44 16.46 31.75
C ASP A 740 27.20 17.71 32.63
N LYS A 741 28.24 18.31 33.24
CA LYS A 741 28.12 19.31 34.31
C LYS A 741 29.19 20.41 34.23
N PHE A 742 28.83 21.54 33.59
CA PHE A 742 29.68 22.73 33.45
C PHE A 742 30.54 23.03 34.68
N ASP A 743 31.84 22.77 34.57
CA ASP A 743 32.83 23.01 35.61
C ASP A 743 34.00 23.90 35.13
N LYS A 744 35.13 23.82 35.84
CA LYS A 744 36.35 24.61 35.59
C LYS A 744 37.15 24.17 34.36
N ASP A 745 36.93 22.96 33.87
CA ASP A 745 37.67 22.39 32.72
C ASP A 745 36.91 22.57 31.40
N ASP A 746 35.65 23.00 31.46
CA ASP A 746 34.75 23.22 30.32
C ASP A 746 34.79 24.66 29.81
N LYS A 747 34.18 24.92 28.65
CA LYS A 747 34.13 26.26 28.03
C LYS A 747 32.71 26.71 27.67
N PRO A 748 32.23 27.86 28.17
CA PRO A 748 30.94 28.42 27.78
C PRO A 748 30.96 28.86 26.31
N LEU A 749 29.86 28.69 25.59
CA LEU A 749 29.84 28.87 24.13
C LEU A 749 30.14 30.32 23.70
N SER A 750 29.95 31.30 24.60
CA SER A 750 30.32 32.70 24.42
C SER A 750 31.82 32.98 24.31
N GLU A 751 32.71 32.07 24.77
CA GLU A 751 34.16 32.23 24.57
C GLU A 751 34.56 32.06 23.09
N TYR A 752 33.74 31.37 22.30
CA TYR A 752 33.97 31.18 20.87
C TYR A 752 33.40 32.31 20.00
N GLY A 753 32.51 33.14 20.56
CA GLY A 753 31.96 34.32 19.88
C GLY A 753 30.68 34.86 20.52
N SER A 754 30.39 36.16 20.29
CA SER A 754 29.12 36.79 20.68
C SER A 754 27.95 36.43 19.74
N VAL A 755 28.25 35.83 18.58
CA VAL A 755 27.28 35.25 17.66
C VAL A 755 27.77 33.85 17.35
N VAL A 756 26.96 32.83 17.65
CA VAL A 756 27.25 31.45 17.24
C VAL A 756 26.26 31.02 16.17
N LYS A 757 26.82 30.31 15.20
CA LYS A 757 26.14 29.79 14.02
C LYS A 757 25.64 28.39 14.33
N ILE A 758 24.33 28.28 14.51
CA ILE A 758 23.63 27.06 14.92
C ILE A 758 22.71 26.62 13.78
N SER A 759 22.93 25.42 13.28
CA SER A 759 22.03 24.73 12.37
C SER A 759 20.97 23.95 13.16
N THR A 760 19.75 23.85 12.64
CA THR A 760 18.70 23.02 13.23
C THR A 760 18.69 21.65 12.56
N ALA A 761 18.99 20.59 13.30
CA ALA A 761 18.99 19.22 12.77
C ALA A 761 17.60 18.58 12.83
N LYS A 762 16.83 18.82 13.91
CA LYS A 762 15.45 18.35 14.12
C LYS A 762 14.64 19.37 14.93
N GLN A 763 13.39 19.60 14.58
CA GLN A 763 12.45 20.51 15.25
C GLN A 763 11.12 19.79 15.54
N LYS A 764 10.38 20.28 16.55
CA LYS A 764 9.06 19.80 16.94
C LYS A 764 7.98 20.75 16.41
N TYR A 765 7.11 20.25 15.55
CA TYR A 765 6.05 21.03 14.89
C TYR A 765 4.67 20.62 15.41
N ASN A 766 3.95 21.56 16.01
CA ASN A 766 2.66 21.32 16.65
C ASN A 766 1.51 21.82 15.76
N TYR A 767 0.43 21.04 15.65
CA TYR A 767 -0.78 21.37 14.88
C TYR A 767 -2.01 21.16 15.77
N SER A 768 -2.91 22.16 15.84
CA SER A 768 -4.21 22.01 16.49
C SER A 768 -5.26 21.66 15.44
N LEU A 769 -5.59 20.37 15.33
CA LEU A 769 -6.64 19.89 14.42
C LEU A 769 -8.01 20.07 15.07
N LYS A 770 -8.98 20.60 14.32
CA LYS A 770 -10.39 20.64 14.71
C LYS A 770 -11.14 19.47 14.10
N THR A 771 -12.26 19.07 14.69
CA THR A 771 -13.20 18.13 14.08
C THR A 771 -13.59 18.57 12.67
N GLY A 772 -13.51 17.67 11.68
CA GLY A 772 -13.71 18.00 10.27
C GLY A 772 -12.39 18.20 9.52
N PHE A 773 -12.39 19.05 8.50
CA PHE A 773 -11.23 19.30 7.63
C PHE A 773 -10.27 20.32 8.24
N ASN A 774 -8.96 20.07 8.08
CA ASN A 774 -7.87 20.94 8.52
C ASN A 774 -6.82 21.06 7.40
N PHE A 775 -6.52 22.29 7.01
CA PHE A 775 -5.62 22.59 5.91
C PHE A 775 -4.20 22.81 6.45
N VAL A 776 -3.32 21.84 6.19
CA VAL A 776 -1.96 21.78 6.75
C VAL A 776 -0.89 21.70 5.66
N SER A 777 0.31 22.19 5.96
CA SER A 777 1.51 21.93 5.17
C SER A 777 2.63 21.46 6.08
N PHE A 778 3.52 20.64 5.53
CA PHE A 778 4.68 20.08 6.24
C PHE A 778 5.96 20.71 5.65
N PRO A 779 6.42 21.88 6.14
CA PRO A 779 7.58 22.59 5.58
C PRO A 779 8.95 21.96 5.95
N PHE A 780 8.95 20.66 6.23
CA PHE A 780 10.04 19.89 6.81
C PHE A 780 9.98 18.43 6.35
N LEU A 781 11.12 17.74 6.37
CA LEU A 781 11.20 16.30 6.17
C LEU A 781 10.82 15.59 7.48
N ILE A 782 9.75 14.78 7.48
CA ILE A 782 9.32 14.02 8.67
C ILE A 782 10.41 13.00 9.07
N THR A 783 10.76 12.95 10.36
CA THR A 783 11.89 12.11 10.82
C THR A 783 11.56 10.64 11.02
N ASN A 784 10.28 10.26 11.18
CA ASN A 784 9.88 8.86 10.99
C ASN A 784 9.80 8.61 9.48
N GLU A 785 10.51 7.60 8.99
CA GLU A 785 10.60 7.25 7.57
C GLU A 785 9.28 6.68 7.04
N GLU A 786 8.59 5.87 7.84
CA GLU A 786 7.26 5.33 7.53
C GLU A 786 6.23 6.47 7.33
N ALA A 787 6.31 7.51 8.17
CA ALA A 787 5.45 8.69 8.12
C ALA A 787 5.77 9.68 6.99
N ARG A 788 6.64 9.33 6.02
CA ARG A 788 6.89 10.12 4.81
C ARG A 788 5.92 9.81 3.66
N MET A 789 5.13 8.73 3.80
CA MET A 789 3.98 8.43 2.94
C MET A 789 2.68 8.88 3.62
N ALA A 790 1.65 9.17 2.81
CA ALA A 790 0.31 9.45 3.29
C ALA A 790 -0.25 8.30 4.15
N SER A 791 0.03 7.05 3.78
CA SER A 791 -0.31 5.85 4.53
C SER A 791 0.28 5.83 5.94
N GLY A 792 1.61 5.72 6.03
CA GLY A 792 2.35 5.64 7.29
C GLY A 792 2.22 6.89 8.16
N LEU A 793 1.88 8.05 7.58
CA LEU A 793 1.55 9.26 8.34
C LEU A 793 0.20 9.11 9.06
N ILE A 794 -0.87 8.65 8.39
CA ILE A 794 -2.14 8.36 9.10
C ILE A 794 -1.91 7.26 10.14
N GLU A 795 -1.21 6.18 9.79
CA GLU A 795 -0.94 5.08 10.72
C GLU A 795 -0.18 5.57 11.97
N THR A 796 0.89 6.35 11.79
CA THR A 796 1.62 6.99 12.91
C THR A 796 0.71 7.87 13.75
N LEU A 797 -0.15 8.69 13.12
CA LEU A 797 -1.07 9.59 13.84
C LEU A 797 -2.15 8.81 14.59
N ASN A 798 -2.75 7.78 14.00
CA ASN A 798 -3.82 7.01 14.63
C ASN A 798 -3.31 6.10 15.76
N ASN A 799 -2.16 5.47 15.57
CA ASN A 799 -1.48 4.72 16.64
C ASN A 799 -1.06 5.62 17.83
N THR A 800 -0.69 6.89 17.57
CA THR A 800 -0.27 7.84 18.62
C THR A 800 -1.46 8.53 19.30
N TYR A 801 -2.50 8.90 18.55
CA TYR A 801 -3.57 9.80 18.99
C TYR A 801 -4.97 9.13 19.04
N GLN A 802 -5.04 7.80 18.96
CA GLN A 802 -6.24 6.96 19.04
C GLN A 802 -7.24 7.28 17.90
N ASP A 803 -6.91 6.84 16.68
CA ASP A 803 -7.78 6.89 15.50
C ASP A 803 -8.38 8.27 15.19
N ALA A 804 -7.66 9.33 15.57
CA ALA A 804 -8.17 10.69 15.49
C ALA A 804 -8.23 11.27 14.06
N VAL A 805 -7.60 10.63 13.07
CA VAL A 805 -7.51 11.10 11.67
C VAL A 805 -8.07 10.05 10.71
N PHE A 806 -9.14 10.41 9.99
CA PHE A 806 -9.78 9.54 8.99
C PHE A 806 -9.06 9.54 7.64
N SER A 807 -8.56 10.69 7.19
CA SER A 807 -7.97 10.82 5.85
C SER A 807 -6.98 11.96 5.72
N ILE A 808 -6.06 11.82 4.77
CA ILE A 808 -5.14 12.85 4.27
C ILE A 808 -5.34 13.02 2.77
N SER A 809 -5.37 14.26 2.30
CA SER A 809 -5.66 14.61 0.89
C SER A 809 -4.63 15.60 0.35
N LYS A 810 -4.27 15.51 -0.92
CA LYS A 810 -3.58 16.57 -1.69
C LYS A 810 -4.36 16.91 -2.97
N TYR A 811 -4.15 18.09 -3.53
CA TYR A 811 -4.81 18.54 -4.77
C TYR A 811 -3.79 19.07 -5.79
N ASP A 812 -3.64 18.34 -6.89
CA ASP A 812 -2.77 18.65 -8.03
C ASP A 812 -3.60 18.76 -9.33
N GLY A 813 -4.69 19.54 -9.27
CA GLY A 813 -5.75 19.63 -10.30
C GLY A 813 -6.86 18.58 -10.15
N THR A 814 -6.59 17.50 -9.41
CA THR A 814 -7.53 16.46 -8.99
C THR A 814 -7.29 16.10 -7.52
N TRP A 815 -8.31 15.58 -6.83
CA TRP A 815 -8.17 15.13 -5.44
C TRP A 815 -7.50 13.75 -5.36
N LYS A 816 -6.34 13.68 -4.69
CA LYS A 816 -5.69 12.44 -4.29
C LYS A 816 -5.84 12.29 -2.78
N ILE A 817 -6.45 11.20 -2.31
CA ILE A 817 -6.79 11.00 -0.90
C ILE A 817 -6.37 9.59 -0.48
N PHE A 818 -5.85 9.46 0.73
CA PHE A 818 -5.66 8.21 1.46
C PHE A 818 -6.45 8.26 2.78
N GLY A 819 -6.98 7.12 3.27
CA GLY A 819 -7.80 7.11 4.48
C GLY A 819 -7.98 5.73 5.13
N VAL A 820 -8.46 5.74 6.38
CA VAL A 820 -8.59 4.56 7.25
C VAL A 820 -9.89 4.66 8.05
N ASN A 821 -10.66 3.57 8.12
CA ASN A 821 -11.84 3.46 8.99
C ASN A 821 -12.14 1.96 9.26
N GLY A 822 -11.56 1.40 10.34
CA GLY A 822 -11.71 -0.02 10.71
C GLY A 822 -10.89 -1.01 9.87
N GLN A 823 -10.79 -0.77 8.56
CA GLN A 823 -9.77 -1.34 7.67
C GLN A 823 -9.12 -0.21 6.85
N SER A 824 -7.93 -0.48 6.30
CA SER A 824 -7.18 0.49 5.49
C SER A 824 -7.81 0.63 4.11
N TYR A 825 -8.15 1.86 3.69
CA TYR A 825 -8.70 2.09 2.36
C TYR A 825 -7.63 2.59 1.41
N SER A 826 -7.45 1.88 0.29
CA SER A 826 -6.51 2.29 -0.75
C SER A 826 -7.01 3.52 -1.50
N GLY A 827 -6.69 4.67 -0.94
CA GLY A 827 -6.23 5.78 -1.75
C GLY A 827 -5.05 5.42 -2.65
N THR A 828 -4.79 6.27 -3.64
CA THR A 828 -3.44 6.35 -4.21
C THR A 828 -2.54 6.94 -3.13
N ASP A 829 -1.81 6.08 -2.43
CA ASP A 829 -0.83 6.49 -1.44
C ASP A 829 0.28 7.35 -2.11
N PHE A 830 0.69 8.43 -1.45
CA PHE A 830 1.56 9.45 -2.02
C PHE A 830 2.60 9.98 -1.03
N GLN A 831 3.74 10.43 -1.56
CA GLN A 831 4.79 11.05 -0.77
C GLN A 831 4.34 12.38 -0.16
N ILE A 832 4.74 12.63 1.09
CA ILE A 832 4.64 13.93 1.76
C ILE A 832 5.86 14.77 1.38
N ILE A 833 5.65 15.68 0.44
CA ILE A 833 6.65 16.61 -0.09
C ILE A 833 6.38 18.03 0.49
N PRO A 834 7.40 18.72 1.02
CA PRO A 834 7.30 20.12 1.45
C PRO A 834 6.86 21.06 0.33
N GLY A 835 6.09 22.10 0.67
CA GLY A 835 5.54 23.07 -0.29
C GLY A 835 4.25 22.63 -1.01
N GLN A 836 3.95 21.33 -1.01
CA GLN A 836 2.59 20.88 -1.28
C GLN A 836 1.70 21.15 -0.05
N GLY A 837 0.43 21.42 -0.30
CA GLY A 837 -0.58 21.58 0.74
C GLY A 837 -1.45 20.34 0.85
N TYR A 838 -1.89 20.05 2.08
CA TYR A 838 -2.67 18.86 2.42
C TYR A 838 -3.92 19.22 3.20
N ILE A 839 -4.90 18.30 3.22
CA ILE A 839 -6.04 18.34 4.14
C ILE A 839 -6.01 17.10 5.01
N LEU A 840 -6.02 17.26 6.34
CA LEU A 840 -6.31 16.21 7.31
C LEU A 840 -7.78 16.28 7.74
N LYS A 841 -8.52 15.17 7.64
CA LYS A 841 -9.88 15.05 8.19
C LYS A 841 -9.81 14.39 9.58
N ALA A 842 -10.07 15.15 10.63
CA ALA A 842 -10.02 14.66 12.01
C ALA A 842 -11.41 14.31 12.55
N MET A 843 -11.50 13.20 13.31
CA MET A 843 -12.73 12.74 13.98
C MET A 843 -13.12 13.62 15.18
N ARG A 844 -12.11 14.23 15.82
CA ARG A 844 -12.25 15.05 17.03
C ARG A 844 -11.21 16.16 17.03
N ASN A 845 -11.42 17.19 17.84
CA ASN A 845 -10.37 18.14 18.17
C ASN A 845 -9.18 17.40 18.79
N VAL A 846 -7.98 17.60 18.25
CA VAL A 846 -6.74 16.96 18.72
C VAL A 846 -5.53 17.84 18.41
N ASP A 847 -4.68 18.05 19.40
CA ASP A 847 -3.39 18.71 19.22
C ASP A 847 -2.32 17.63 18.97
N ILE A 848 -1.70 17.66 17.78
CA ILE A 848 -0.67 16.69 17.36
C ILE A 848 0.70 17.34 17.27
N SER A 849 1.74 16.57 17.56
CA SER A 849 3.15 16.94 17.44
C SER A 849 3.84 16.00 16.44
N LEU A 850 4.54 16.56 15.46
CA LEU A 850 5.41 15.85 14.52
C LEU A 850 6.86 16.34 14.66
N VAL A 851 7.83 15.43 14.56
CA VAL A 851 9.26 15.78 14.54
C VAL A 851 9.76 15.74 13.09
N GLY A 852 10.50 16.78 12.71
CA GLY A 852 10.93 17.00 11.34
C GLY A 852 12.28 17.70 11.22
N GLN A 853 12.93 17.60 10.07
CA GLN A 853 14.11 18.38 9.71
C GLN A 853 13.68 19.54 8.81
N PRO A 854 13.92 20.81 9.19
CA PRO A 854 13.53 21.94 8.35
C PRO A 854 14.24 21.88 6.99
N VAL A 855 13.51 22.17 5.91
CA VAL A 855 14.14 22.31 4.59
C VAL A 855 14.84 23.66 4.52
N VAL A 856 16.10 23.63 4.11
CA VAL A 856 16.99 24.79 4.04
C VAL A 856 16.86 25.48 2.69
N PHE A 857 16.64 26.79 2.73
CA PHE A 857 16.59 27.67 1.57
C PHE A 857 16.91 29.09 2.04
N GLU A 858 18.13 29.56 1.71
CA GLU A 858 18.75 30.75 2.28
C GLU A 858 19.45 31.65 1.27
N LYS A 859 19.82 31.11 0.10
CA LYS A 859 20.63 31.78 -0.94
C LYS A 859 20.03 31.55 -2.32
N GLN A 860 20.31 32.44 -3.28
CA GLN A 860 19.83 32.33 -4.67
C GLN A 860 20.35 31.10 -5.46
N GLY A 861 21.28 30.32 -4.91
CA GLY A 861 21.71 29.03 -5.47
C GLY A 861 21.01 27.82 -4.86
N ASP A 862 20.23 28.01 -3.78
CA ASP A 862 19.40 26.97 -3.18
C ASP A 862 18.07 26.88 -3.96
N ASN A 863 17.45 25.69 -3.99
CA ASN A 863 16.16 25.47 -4.66
C ASN A 863 15.03 25.29 -3.62
N ALA A 864 13.89 25.97 -3.82
CA ALA A 864 12.64 25.70 -3.08
C ALA A 864 11.40 25.69 -4.02
N PRO A 865 11.39 24.82 -5.05
CA PRO A 865 10.31 24.79 -6.04
C PRO A 865 8.96 24.35 -5.45
N ILE A 866 7.91 25.00 -5.94
CA ILE A 866 6.51 24.65 -5.77
C ILE A 866 5.91 24.62 -7.17
N THR A 867 5.50 23.44 -7.64
CA THR A 867 4.95 23.30 -8.98
C THR A 867 3.52 23.83 -9.02
N LEU A 868 3.28 24.82 -9.89
CA LEU A 868 2.00 25.46 -10.15
C LEU A 868 1.49 25.11 -11.56
N TYR A 869 0.18 24.89 -11.65
CA TYR A 869 -0.56 24.54 -12.85
C TYR A 869 -1.74 25.48 -13.07
N PRO A 870 -2.23 25.67 -14.32
CA PRO A 870 -3.46 26.39 -14.58
C PRO A 870 -4.67 25.79 -13.84
N GLY A 871 -5.53 26.67 -13.30
CA GLY A 871 -6.59 26.31 -12.37
C GLY A 871 -6.17 26.50 -10.92
N TRP A 872 -6.69 25.67 -10.01
CA TRP A 872 -6.41 25.75 -8.57
C TRP A 872 -5.27 24.82 -8.16
N ASN A 873 -4.48 25.25 -7.17
CA ASN A 873 -3.33 24.52 -6.63
C ASN A 873 -3.40 24.58 -5.11
N LEU A 874 -3.22 23.45 -4.40
CA LEU A 874 -3.16 23.42 -2.94
C LEU A 874 -1.69 23.37 -2.50
N ILE A 875 -1.17 24.49 -1.99
CA ILE A 875 0.25 24.68 -1.68
C ILE A 875 0.47 25.04 -0.21
N GLY A 876 1.74 25.02 0.23
CA GLY A 876 2.22 25.65 1.46
C GLY A 876 3.57 26.33 1.24
N THR A 877 4.06 27.09 2.22
CA THR A 877 5.37 27.76 2.14
C THR A 877 6.40 27.05 3.02
N TYR A 878 7.60 26.82 2.47
CA TYR A 878 8.69 26.11 3.16
C TYR A 878 10.03 26.78 2.86
N GLY A 879 11.05 26.54 3.70
CA GLY A 879 12.39 27.11 3.57
C GLY A 879 12.78 28.02 4.75
N THR A 880 13.98 27.81 5.31
CA THR A 880 14.46 28.49 6.53
C THR A 880 14.47 30.03 6.42
N ASN A 881 14.89 30.61 5.29
CA ASN A 881 14.93 32.07 5.11
C ASN A 881 13.85 32.65 4.18
N VAL A 882 12.69 32.00 4.04
CA VAL A 882 11.61 32.53 3.19
C VAL A 882 10.98 33.81 3.75
N LYS A 883 10.63 34.72 2.84
CA LYS A 883 9.85 35.95 3.05
C LYS A 883 8.52 35.63 3.74
N LYS A 884 8.12 36.44 4.72
CA LYS A 884 6.76 36.32 5.31
C LYS A 884 5.75 36.92 4.36
N TYR A 885 4.76 36.12 3.96
CA TYR A 885 3.74 36.52 3.01
C TYR A 885 2.41 36.88 3.69
N THR A 886 1.65 37.78 3.06
CA THR A 886 0.18 37.84 3.18
C THR A 886 -0.44 37.28 1.90
N ALA A 887 -1.76 37.04 1.87
CA ALA A 887 -2.47 36.59 0.67
C ALA A 887 -2.19 37.51 -0.53
N LYS A 888 -2.22 38.83 -0.32
CA LYS A 888 -1.90 39.86 -1.32
C LYS A 888 -0.46 39.77 -1.78
N SER A 889 0.49 39.72 -0.84
CA SER A 889 1.90 39.68 -1.21
C SER A 889 2.31 38.34 -1.83
N LEU A 890 1.53 37.27 -1.62
CA LEU A 890 1.74 35.95 -2.25
C LEU A 890 1.29 35.97 -3.71
N ILE A 891 0.10 36.52 -4.00
CA ILE A 891 -0.34 36.78 -5.40
C ILE A 891 0.72 37.61 -6.13
N GLN A 892 1.18 38.70 -5.51
CA GLN A 892 2.19 39.57 -6.09
C GLN A 892 3.54 38.86 -6.30
N GLY A 893 4.02 38.06 -5.32
CA GLY A 893 5.29 37.32 -5.40
C GLY A 893 5.26 36.12 -6.36
N ILE A 894 4.08 35.62 -6.73
CA ILE A 894 3.91 34.67 -7.85
C ILE A 894 3.93 35.42 -9.18
N ASN A 895 3.20 36.54 -9.29
CA ASN A 895 3.08 37.32 -10.53
C ASN A 895 4.37 38.08 -10.90
N SER A 896 5.28 38.33 -9.94
CA SER A 896 6.59 38.95 -10.18
C SER A 896 7.72 37.93 -10.43
N TYR A 897 7.40 36.66 -10.67
CA TYR A 897 8.41 35.60 -10.78
C TYR A 897 9.02 35.51 -12.19
N GLU A 898 10.08 36.28 -12.45
CA GLU A 898 10.71 36.42 -13.78
C GLU A 898 10.98 35.12 -14.58
N PRO A 899 11.34 33.96 -13.97
CA PRO A 899 11.59 32.73 -14.74
C PRO A 899 10.37 32.13 -15.44
N ILE A 900 9.14 32.41 -14.98
CA ILE A 900 7.88 31.89 -15.56
C ILE A 900 6.79 32.94 -15.41
N ASP A 901 6.26 33.42 -16.53
CA ASP A 901 5.10 34.34 -16.57
C ASP A 901 3.86 33.64 -15.98
N PHE A 902 3.55 33.97 -14.72
CA PHE A 902 2.40 33.48 -13.98
C PHE A 902 1.36 34.59 -13.79
N THR A 903 0.09 34.23 -13.89
CA THR A 903 -1.03 35.09 -13.50
C THR A 903 -1.86 34.41 -12.42
N ALA A 904 -1.44 34.55 -11.16
CA ALA A 904 -2.27 34.28 -10.00
C ALA A 904 -3.29 35.41 -9.79
N ASP A 905 -4.52 35.06 -9.41
CA ASP A 905 -5.58 36.04 -9.13
C ASP A 905 -6.29 35.82 -7.78
N ASN A 906 -6.18 34.65 -7.16
CA ASN A 906 -6.81 34.34 -5.88
C ASN A 906 -5.89 33.53 -4.94
N VAL A 907 -5.92 33.87 -3.66
CA VAL A 907 -5.40 33.04 -2.55
C VAL A 907 -6.53 32.84 -1.53
N SER A 908 -6.88 31.58 -1.27
CA SER A 908 -7.92 31.17 -0.33
C SER A 908 -7.37 30.25 0.77
N ARG A 909 -7.84 30.44 2.00
CA ARG A 909 -7.54 29.64 3.19
C ARG A 909 -8.81 28.93 3.70
N TRP A 910 -8.64 27.89 4.50
CA TRP A 910 -9.74 27.24 5.21
C TRP A 910 -9.75 27.65 6.68
N GLU A 911 -10.89 28.14 7.16
CA GLU A 911 -11.09 28.49 8.57
C GLU A 911 -11.67 27.30 9.32
N SER A 912 -10.81 26.46 9.93
CA SER A 912 -11.21 25.20 10.57
C SER A 912 -12.31 25.33 11.64
N ASP A 913 -12.37 26.45 12.37
CA ASP A 913 -13.39 26.68 13.41
C ASP A 913 -14.81 26.92 12.85
N VAL A 914 -14.93 27.25 11.57
CA VAL A 914 -16.22 27.49 10.87
C VAL A 914 -16.40 26.65 9.60
N GLN A 915 -15.46 25.74 9.31
CA GLN A 915 -15.47 24.77 8.20
C GLN A 915 -15.89 25.39 6.85
N ARG A 916 -15.23 26.50 6.47
CA ARG A 916 -15.46 27.19 5.19
C ARG A 916 -14.18 27.85 4.67
N TYR A 917 -14.19 28.22 3.39
CA TYR A 917 -13.15 29.07 2.82
C TYR A 917 -13.31 30.54 3.20
N ASP A 918 -12.18 31.23 3.29
CA ASP A 918 -12.02 32.68 3.29
C ASP A 918 -10.88 33.03 2.32
N GLY A 919 -10.90 34.17 1.66
CA GLY A 919 -10.01 34.40 0.51
C GLY A 919 -9.85 35.85 0.10
N LEU A 920 -8.76 36.11 -0.61
CA LEU A 920 -8.49 37.36 -1.32
C LEU A 920 -8.43 37.07 -2.82
N GLN A 921 -9.18 37.83 -3.61
CA GLN A 921 -9.06 37.88 -5.07
C GLN A 921 -8.62 39.27 -5.52
N ILE A 922 -7.75 39.33 -6.52
CA ILE A 922 -7.26 40.57 -7.13
C ILE A 922 -7.50 40.49 -8.64
N THR A 923 -8.33 41.39 -9.18
CA THR A 923 -8.64 41.45 -10.62
C THR A 923 -8.25 42.80 -11.18
N ASN A 924 -7.46 42.83 -12.26
CA ASN A 924 -7.10 44.08 -12.91
C ASN A 924 -8.19 44.51 -13.90
N GLU A 925 -8.93 45.57 -13.57
CA GLU A 925 -9.91 46.19 -14.45
C GLU A 925 -9.36 47.52 -14.97
N ASN A 926 -9.15 47.61 -16.29
CA ASN A 926 -8.67 48.83 -16.97
C ASN A 926 -7.32 49.38 -16.44
N GLY A 927 -6.44 48.52 -15.93
CA GLY A 927 -5.16 48.92 -15.32
C GLY A 927 -5.25 49.25 -13.82
N ILE A 928 -6.40 49.04 -13.18
CA ILE A 928 -6.61 49.22 -11.74
C ILE A 928 -6.87 47.87 -11.10
N ASP A 929 -6.09 47.51 -10.08
CA ASP A 929 -6.33 46.31 -9.29
C ASP A 929 -7.55 46.53 -8.37
N ILE A 930 -8.55 45.66 -8.50
CA ILE A 930 -9.73 45.60 -7.62
C ILE A 930 -9.58 44.38 -6.70
N GLU A 931 -9.71 44.62 -5.40
CA GLU A 931 -9.53 43.62 -4.35
C GLU A 931 -10.88 43.19 -3.77
N TYR A 932 -11.13 41.89 -3.75
CA TYR A 932 -12.32 41.28 -3.15
C TYR A 932 -11.91 40.34 -2.02
N GLY A 933 -12.50 40.52 -0.83
CA GLY A 933 -12.16 39.76 0.37
C GLY A 933 -11.23 40.51 1.32
N PHE A 934 -10.42 39.79 2.10
CA PHE A 934 -9.51 40.36 3.10
C PHE A 934 -8.10 39.79 2.96
N ASP A 935 -7.09 40.65 3.12
CA ASP A 935 -5.70 40.20 3.19
C ASP A 935 -5.37 39.58 4.56
N PHE A 936 -4.72 38.42 4.56
CA PHE A 936 -4.40 37.64 5.76
C PHE A 936 -2.97 37.10 5.73
N PRO A 937 -2.32 36.88 6.89
CA PRO A 937 -0.97 36.32 6.94
C PRO A 937 -0.93 34.84 6.50
N ILE A 938 0.14 34.47 5.80
CA ILE A 938 0.43 33.10 5.37
C ILE A 938 1.30 32.42 6.44
N ASN A 939 0.86 31.24 6.90
CA ASN A 939 1.50 30.41 7.91
C ASN A 939 2.05 29.13 7.25
N SER A 940 3.33 28.84 7.45
CA SER A 940 4.01 27.69 6.81
C SER A 940 3.50 26.32 7.26
N LEU A 941 2.79 26.22 8.38
CA LEU A 941 2.14 24.98 8.85
C LEU A 941 0.72 24.79 8.27
N GLN A 942 0.20 25.76 7.53
CA GLN A 942 -1.13 25.71 6.89
C GLN A 942 -1.00 25.58 5.37
N SER A 943 -2.06 25.09 4.72
CA SER A 943 -2.16 25.04 3.26
C SER A 943 -3.19 26.01 2.71
N TYR A 944 -2.94 26.47 1.49
CA TYR A 944 -3.68 27.53 0.81
C TYR A 944 -4.00 27.11 -0.62
N PHE A 945 -5.22 27.40 -1.05
CA PHE A 945 -5.61 27.29 -2.45
C PHE A 945 -5.18 28.55 -3.19
N VAL A 946 -4.42 28.38 -4.28
CA VAL A 946 -4.01 29.47 -5.17
C VAL A 946 -4.55 29.21 -6.57
N ARG A 947 -5.28 30.18 -7.13
CA ARG A 947 -5.78 30.12 -8.50
C ARG A 947 -4.79 30.79 -9.45
N ILE A 948 -4.40 30.04 -10.49
CA ILE A 948 -3.48 30.43 -11.55
C ILE A 948 -4.28 30.44 -12.85
N LEU A 949 -4.49 31.63 -13.42
CA LEU A 949 -5.17 31.82 -14.70
C LEU A 949 -4.25 31.48 -15.88
N GLN A 950 -2.97 31.83 -15.78
CA GLN A 950 -1.95 31.60 -16.82
C GLN A 950 -0.58 31.27 -16.17
N GLY A 951 0.28 30.60 -16.94
CA GLY A 951 1.58 30.10 -16.48
C GLY A 951 1.56 28.63 -15.99
N LYS A 952 2.71 27.96 -16.05
CA LYS A 952 2.92 26.58 -15.60
C LYS A 952 4.39 26.35 -15.26
N GLY A 953 4.66 25.70 -14.13
CA GLY A 953 5.98 25.18 -13.78
C GLY A 953 6.33 25.45 -12.32
N ASN A 954 7.62 25.50 -11.98
CA ASN A 954 8.05 25.71 -10.61
C ASN A 954 8.18 27.21 -10.29
N TRP A 955 7.27 27.72 -9.44
CA TRP A 955 7.51 28.92 -8.65
C TRP A 955 8.45 28.59 -7.50
N GLN A 956 9.10 29.57 -6.88
CA GLN A 956 9.75 29.41 -5.58
C GLN A 956 9.57 30.68 -4.73
N PRO A 957 9.44 30.57 -3.41
CA PRO A 957 9.30 31.73 -2.54
C PRO A 957 10.52 32.66 -2.60
N GLU A 958 10.29 33.95 -2.36
CA GLU A 958 11.38 34.92 -2.16
C GLU A 958 12.09 34.67 -0.82
N LEU A 959 13.38 35.01 -0.77
CA LEU A 959 14.17 35.10 0.45
C LEU A 959 13.86 36.43 1.20
N LYS A 960 14.16 36.49 2.50
CA LYS A 960 14.10 37.73 3.31
C LYS A 960 15.25 38.69 3.00
#